data_AF-A0A2V2UMT8-F1
#
_entry.id   AF-A0A2V2UMT8-F1
#
_cell.length_a   1.000
_cell.length_b   1.000
_cell.length_c   1.000
_cell.angle_alpha   90.00
_cell.angle_beta   90.00
_cell.angle_gamma   90.00
#
_symmetry.space_group_name_H-M   'P 1'
#
loop_
_entity.id
_entity.type
_entity.pdbx_description
1 polymer ?
#
loop_
_entity_poly.entity_id
_entity_poly.type
_entity_poly.pdbx_seq_one_letter_code
_entity_poly.pdbx_strand_id
1 'polypeptide(L)'
;MPGNQASAVPQGDVQRRASPESEDVTDQPAATHIRVEEARRTQWTMNSTVEDILLEGSTNRTDMKLNDFLRSNLGGRAAVDEDYNVTMQAFVQEPNDYVQDQRLLGRIINLPAYQVLKTELNERERELKILLEAVYKLHHEGVHFLEQWKDYKGKATLTPLVSEKLNGVLAQVQREEKREANERAMLEAAKVPEAVMLEGCYESVYNATWHHVVEVPGGDGRRRTGTGMEVKEGKPKQSWKYNEVGKTLEKDDGVQQSGEAPPVLMVLTSDKGWPYSWEREVREFIPDCYVNCEVERVWRIVKRDLTEWFSSYGKNKPSSNKHVLIGTPGIGKSMAAGSYLLYQLLHYDAEQLPMVAYVITDRKFLFDKITRTVKKYSAASNIVDILDGFSGRGVKGYIIYDVSMKSDEPSTGLPCRGWGMIVVTSPNTKNYYHWTKMAEPEKIIINCPEENDVKAMCIWMKHNRRLPEEEAKEEADYWKKVKGRMNKVGPILRFIFNEEKCDARFNECEGAVNSIAGSMLQYYTGIGTGKSCDGNHVSHKLVKVVRVRKDNIESHLNILISPHFERETLAKMKREMKRMDFTYLVLSIWDYVIPQILEDEALDAFLNEDFLRAIRTKIEELKLTGRRGSHTCALKEHSNKSFTRKEVLPENPSNRIAIEYWVLYKPVAHNFPLVDGFFFVDSNPKIMVGLQITTAGEHHTIPSTVNLFTERMAEYFKGWKTLSRNMLWEIAYVQHKDNKPLTGWQRCGPANPNNETDAEKEIAAFWKEKVYQYRVGVSADDIKQRVSSVENDQQDTSTN
;
A
#
# COMPACT_ATOMS: atom_id res chain seq x y z
N MET A 1 49.84 -48.15 3.77
CA MET A 1 50.42 -49.50 3.58
C MET A 1 51.61 -49.62 4.51
N PRO A 2 51.76 -50.71 5.29
CA PRO A 2 50.78 -51.77 5.61
C PRO A 2 49.74 -51.28 6.67
N GLY A 3 48.84 -52.08 7.25
CA GLY A 3 48.36 -53.44 6.91
C GLY A 3 47.69 -54.15 8.12
N ASN A 4 46.78 -55.10 7.82
CA ASN A 4 45.96 -55.94 8.74
C ASN A 4 44.91 -55.17 9.58
N GLN A 5 43.65 -55.58 9.79
CA GLN A 5 42.85 -56.84 9.75
C GLN A 5 42.59 -57.56 11.09
N ALA A 6 41.32 -58.00 11.22
CA ALA A 6 40.78 -59.13 11.98
C ALA A 6 40.55 -59.03 13.52
N SER A 7 39.29 -58.72 13.86
CA SER A 7 38.36 -59.58 14.61
C SER A 7 38.78 -60.31 15.90
N ALA A 8 38.07 -60.03 17.00
CA ALA A 8 37.75 -61.01 18.04
C ALA A 8 36.41 -60.67 18.74
N VAL A 9 35.47 -61.60 18.75
CA VAL A 9 34.28 -61.61 19.63
C VAL A 9 34.03 -63.05 20.09
N PRO A 10 33.90 -63.30 21.40
CA PRO A 10 33.22 -64.48 21.93
C PRO A 10 31.85 -64.10 22.51
N GLN A 11 30.82 -64.90 22.21
CA GLN A 11 29.53 -64.83 22.90
C GLN A 11 29.64 -65.47 24.30
N GLY A 12 28.92 -64.89 25.27
CA GLY A 12 28.63 -65.50 26.57
C GLY A 12 27.13 -65.35 26.85
N ASP A 13 26.49 -66.37 27.41
CA ASP A 13 25.06 -66.63 27.19
C ASP A 13 24.25 -66.81 28.50
N VAL A 14 22.91 -66.86 28.39
CA VAL A 14 21.91 -67.34 29.37
C VAL A 14 21.56 -66.46 30.60
N GLN A 15 20.56 -65.60 30.39
CA GLN A 15 19.24 -65.56 31.08
C GLN A 15 19.04 -65.68 32.62
N ARG A 16 18.24 -64.69 33.11
CA ARG A 16 17.03 -64.76 34.01
C ARG A 16 17.12 -64.64 35.56
N ARG A 17 16.49 -63.54 36.03
CA ARG A 17 15.56 -63.36 37.18
C ARG A 17 16.04 -63.52 38.64
N ALA A 18 15.96 -62.41 39.40
CA ALA A 18 15.08 -62.24 40.58
C ALA A 18 14.90 -60.73 40.91
N SER A 19 13.83 -60.36 41.64
CA SER A 19 13.60 -59.04 42.26
C SER A 19 13.36 -59.22 43.78
N PRO A 20 13.65 -58.21 44.62
CA PRO A 20 12.62 -57.31 45.20
C PRO A 20 12.87 -55.82 44.83
N GLU A 21 11.97 -54.82 44.95
CA GLU A 21 11.26 -54.22 46.12
C GLU A 21 12.23 -53.59 47.17
N SER A 22 12.03 -52.38 47.72
CA SER A 22 10.88 -51.43 47.70
C SER A 22 11.29 -49.94 47.91
N GLU A 23 10.36 -49.00 47.64
CA GLU A 23 10.22 -47.60 48.18
C GLU A 23 11.32 -46.53 47.93
N ASP A 24 11.06 -45.20 47.96
CA ASP A 24 9.94 -44.36 47.44
C ASP A 24 10.37 -42.86 47.41
N VAL A 25 9.75 -42.02 46.54
CA VAL A 25 9.82 -40.52 46.38
C VAL A 25 11.21 -39.81 46.35
N THR A 26 11.49 -38.71 45.64
CA THR A 26 10.78 -37.68 44.81
C THR A 26 11.79 -37.16 43.73
N ASP A 27 11.63 -36.18 42.81
CA ASP A 27 10.62 -35.18 42.37
C ASP A 27 10.96 -34.75 40.89
N GLN A 28 10.17 -33.85 40.30
CA GLN A 28 10.45 -32.98 39.14
C GLN A 28 10.38 -33.61 37.72
N PRO A 29 9.79 -32.89 36.74
CA PRO A 29 8.36 -33.13 36.50
C PRO A 29 8.00 -33.38 35.03
N ALA A 30 7.07 -34.32 34.81
CA ALA A 30 6.42 -34.50 33.52
C ALA A 30 5.32 -33.43 33.31
N ALA A 31 5.35 -32.73 32.17
CA ALA A 31 4.38 -31.69 31.87
C ALA A 31 2.96 -32.25 31.65
N THR A 32 1.97 -31.63 32.29
CA THR A 32 0.58 -32.11 32.30
C THR A 32 -0.08 -31.99 30.93
N HIS A 33 -0.18 -33.11 30.20
CA HIS A 33 -1.15 -33.23 29.12
C HIS A 33 -2.56 -33.25 29.71
N ILE A 34 -3.18 -32.07 29.78
CA ILE A 34 -4.59 -31.92 30.14
C ILE A 34 -5.42 -32.68 29.11
N ARG A 35 -5.95 -33.85 29.51
CA ARG A 35 -7.05 -34.50 28.81
C ARG A 35 -8.29 -33.62 28.95
N VAL A 36 -8.48 -32.72 27.98
CA VAL A 36 -9.82 -32.33 27.60
C VAL A 36 -10.46 -33.58 27.00
N GLU A 37 -11.54 -34.09 27.62
CA GLU A 37 -12.36 -35.11 26.99
C GLU A 37 -13.18 -34.47 25.86
N GLU A 38 -12.51 -34.27 24.72
CA GLU A 38 -13.21 -34.09 23.45
C GLU A 38 -14.00 -35.37 23.17
N ALA A 39 -15.30 -35.31 23.49
CA ALA A 39 -16.23 -36.40 23.23
C ALA A 39 -16.13 -36.82 21.76
N ARG A 40 -16.00 -38.13 21.52
CA ARG A 40 -15.88 -38.72 20.18
C ARG A 40 -17.06 -38.26 19.31
N ARG A 41 -16.85 -37.25 18.46
CA ARG A 41 -17.79 -36.89 17.41
C ARG A 41 -17.78 -38.00 16.36
N THR A 42 -18.95 -38.56 16.08
CA THR A 42 -19.16 -39.59 15.08
C THR A 42 -18.71 -39.07 13.71
N GLN A 43 -17.76 -39.73 13.06
CA GLN A 43 -17.40 -39.40 11.68
C GLN A 43 -18.39 -40.10 10.74
N TRP A 44 -19.42 -39.35 10.34
CA TRP A 44 -20.42 -39.80 9.38
C TRP A 44 -19.82 -39.98 7.97
N THR A 45 -20.39 -40.93 7.21
CA THR A 45 -20.00 -41.27 5.83
C THR A 45 -21.26 -41.54 4.99
N MET A 46 -21.12 -41.72 3.68
CA MET A 46 -22.25 -42.12 2.82
C MET A 46 -22.88 -43.47 3.23
N ASN A 47 -22.11 -44.35 3.87
CA ASN A 47 -22.56 -45.66 4.37
C ASN A 47 -23.15 -45.61 5.79
N SER A 48 -23.26 -44.43 6.41
CA SER A 48 -23.88 -44.27 7.73
C SER A 48 -25.41 -44.39 7.63
N THR A 49 -26.05 -45.01 8.62
CA THR A 49 -27.50 -45.23 8.56
C THR A 49 -28.27 -43.94 8.83
N VAL A 50 -29.47 -43.82 8.27
CA VAL A 50 -30.35 -42.68 8.57
C VAL A 50 -30.89 -42.73 10.00
N GLU A 51 -30.99 -43.92 10.59
CA GLU A 51 -31.41 -44.13 11.98
C GLU A 51 -30.38 -43.57 12.97
N ASP A 52 -29.10 -43.95 12.84
CA ASP A 52 -28.02 -43.45 13.69
C ASP A 52 -27.88 -41.92 13.61
N ILE A 53 -28.03 -41.34 12.41
CA ILE A 53 -27.94 -39.88 12.19
C ILE A 53 -29.15 -39.15 12.77
N LEU A 54 -30.36 -39.67 12.60
CA LEU A 54 -31.58 -39.04 13.14
C LEU A 54 -31.63 -39.14 14.67
N LEU A 55 -31.14 -40.23 15.25
CA LEU A 55 -31.09 -40.46 16.69
C LEU A 55 -29.79 -39.95 17.36
N GLU A 56 -28.85 -39.33 16.61
CA GLU A 56 -27.66 -38.72 17.20
C GLU A 56 -28.06 -37.66 18.24
N GLY A 57 -27.53 -37.83 19.46
CA GLY A 57 -27.77 -36.97 20.61
C GLY A 57 -29.07 -37.24 21.40
N SER A 58 -30.03 -38.02 20.88
CA SER A 58 -31.34 -38.19 21.55
C SER A 58 -31.35 -39.21 22.68
N THR A 59 -30.26 -39.97 22.87
CA THR A 59 -30.17 -41.08 23.85
C THR A 59 -29.27 -40.81 25.05
N ASN A 60 -28.62 -39.64 25.15
CA ASN A 60 -27.65 -39.36 26.23
C ASN A 60 -27.65 -37.88 26.67
N ARG A 61 -28.55 -37.52 27.61
CA ARG A 61 -28.38 -36.51 28.70
C ARG A 61 -29.72 -36.05 29.30
N THR A 62 -30.22 -36.75 30.33
CA THR A 62 -30.95 -36.14 31.50
C THR A 62 -31.18 -37.16 32.63
N ASP A 63 -30.16 -37.85 33.12
CA ASP A 63 -30.25 -38.75 34.29
C ASP A 63 -30.35 -38.00 35.65
N MET A 64 -31.01 -36.83 35.66
CA MET A 64 -31.29 -36.09 36.88
C MET A 64 -32.37 -36.83 37.67
N LYS A 65 -32.03 -37.32 38.86
CA LYS A 65 -33.00 -37.90 39.79
C LYS A 65 -33.85 -36.82 40.46
N LEU A 66 -35.03 -37.23 40.92
CA LEU A 66 -35.98 -36.39 41.65
C LEU A 66 -35.33 -35.74 42.88
N ASN A 67 -34.59 -36.49 43.70
CA ASN A 67 -33.93 -35.92 44.88
C ASN A 67 -32.85 -34.88 44.53
N ASP A 68 -32.17 -34.99 43.39
CA ASP A 68 -31.19 -33.99 42.97
C ASP A 68 -31.88 -32.70 42.54
N PHE A 69 -32.97 -32.81 41.78
CA PHE A 69 -33.83 -31.67 41.45
C PHE A 69 -34.42 -31.00 42.70
N LEU A 70 -34.90 -31.77 43.68
CA LEU A 70 -35.44 -31.26 44.94
C LEU A 70 -34.36 -30.54 45.76
N ARG A 71 -33.18 -31.13 45.92
CA ARG A 71 -32.04 -30.51 46.63
C ARG A 71 -31.63 -29.17 46.01
N SER A 72 -31.57 -29.11 44.68
CA SER A 72 -31.19 -27.88 43.95
C SER A 72 -32.23 -26.76 44.04
N ASN A 73 -33.53 -27.07 44.14
CA ASN A 73 -34.61 -26.07 44.04
C ASN A 73 -35.35 -25.78 45.35
N LEU A 74 -35.36 -26.71 46.30
CA LEU A 74 -36.05 -26.59 47.61
C LEU A 74 -35.09 -26.70 48.81
N GLY A 75 -33.81 -26.99 48.56
CA GLY A 75 -32.76 -27.11 49.58
C GLY A 75 -32.72 -28.49 50.25
N GLY A 76 -31.59 -28.79 50.90
CA GLY A 76 -31.23 -30.13 51.42
C GLY A 76 -32.08 -30.71 52.57
N ARG A 77 -33.31 -30.23 52.79
CA ARG A 77 -34.32 -30.88 53.65
C ARG A 77 -35.53 -31.42 52.88
N ALA A 78 -35.61 -31.18 51.56
CA ALA A 78 -36.62 -31.77 50.69
C ALA A 78 -36.03 -33.00 49.97
N ALA A 79 -36.58 -34.17 50.24
CA ALA A 79 -36.28 -35.43 49.57
C ALA A 79 -37.48 -36.37 49.68
N VAL A 80 -37.58 -37.31 48.74
CA VAL A 80 -38.38 -38.54 48.82
C VAL A 80 -37.49 -39.71 49.24
N ASP A 81 -38.10 -40.79 49.75
CA ASP A 81 -37.39 -42.06 49.99
C ASP A 81 -36.81 -42.63 48.68
N GLU A 82 -35.72 -43.40 48.77
CA GLU A 82 -34.94 -43.79 47.59
C GLU A 82 -35.75 -44.68 46.60
N ASP A 83 -36.74 -45.43 47.09
CA ASP A 83 -37.66 -46.23 46.27
C ASP A 83 -38.51 -45.38 45.31
N TYR A 84 -38.73 -44.10 45.64
CA TYR A 84 -39.44 -43.12 44.79
C TYR A 84 -38.49 -42.13 44.09
N ASN A 85 -37.17 -42.29 44.27
CA ASN A 85 -36.15 -41.39 43.73
C ASN A 85 -35.81 -41.70 42.26
N VAL A 86 -36.83 -41.62 41.41
CA VAL A 86 -36.79 -41.88 39.96
C VAL A 86 -36.15 -40.72 39.18
N THR A 87 -35.94 -40.89 37.87
CA THR A 87 -35.53 -39.79 36.98
C THR A 87 -36.64 -38.75 36.86
N MET A 88 -36.26 -37.49 36.61
CA MET A 88 -37.23 -36.42 36.37
C MET A 88 -38.13 -36.67 35.15
N GLN A 89 -37.72 -37.53 34.20
CA GLN A 89 -38.56 -37.96 33.08
C GLN A 89 -39.78 -38.78 33.55
N ALA A 90 -39.55 -39.83 34.35
CA ALA A 90 -40.63 -40.64 34.92
C ALA A 90 -41.53 -39.78 35.84
N PHE A 91 -40.91 -38.95 36.71
CA PHE A 91 -41.65 -38.06 37.59
C PHE A 91 -42.52 -37.03 36.84
N VAL A 92 -42.07 -36.50 35.70
CA VAL A 92 -42.84 -35.52 34.91
C VAL A 92 -44.10 -36.12 34.28
N GLN A 93 -44.08 -37.42 33.99
CA GLN A 93 -45.22 -38.16 33.42
C GLN A 93 -46.25 -38.49 34.50
N GLU A 94 -45.87 -39.15 35.59
CA GLU A 94 -46.80 -39.67 36.63
C GLU A 94 -46.44 -39.17 38.06
N PRO A 95 -46.47 -37.83 38.31
CA PRO A 95 -45.91 -37.24 39.53
C PRO A 95 -46.64 -37.57 40.84
N ASN A 96 -47.91 -38.00 40.77
CA ASN A 96 -48.69 -38.38 41.96
C ASN A 96 -48.16 -39.67 42.60
N ASP A 97 -47.61 -40.56 41.80
CA ASP A 97 -47.27 -41.92 42.22
C ASP A 97 -45.99 -41.91 43.07
N TYR A 98 -45.08 -40.98 42.77
CA TYR A 98 -43.80 -40.78 43.47
C TYR A 98 -43.84 -39.76 44.63
N VAL A 99 -44.87 -38.90 44.73
CA VAL A 99 -45.00 -37.92 45.83
C VAL A 99 -46.41 -37.89 46.39
N GLN A 100 -46.64 -38.67 47.44
CA GLN A 100 -47.95 -38.80 48.09
C GLN A 100 -48.35 -37.56 48.94
N ASP A 101 -47.40 -36.78 49.46
CA ASP A 101 -47.70 -35.50 50.12
C ASP A 101 -48.11 -34.45 49.08
N GLN A 102 -49.43 -34.25 48.96
CA GLN A 102 -50.06 -33.28 48.06
C GLN A 102 -49.58 -31.83 48.31
N ARG A 103 -49.13 -31.48 49.52
CA ARG A 103 -48.57 -30.16 49.82
C ARG A 103 -47.14 -30.02 49.35
N LEU A 104 -46.33 -31.08 49.42
CA LEU A 104 -44.99 -31.12 48.82
C LEU A 104 -45.11 -31.14 47.28
N LEU A 105 -45.94 -32.02 46.72
CA LEU A 105 -46.17 -32.13 45.28
C LEU A 105 -46.69 -30.82 44.69
N GLY A 106 -47.66 -30.18 45.35
CA GLY A 106 -48.17 -28.86 44.98
C GLY A 106 -47.11 -27.74 45.04
N ARG A 107 -46.01 -27.90 45.81
CA ARG A 107 -44.86 -26.98 45.75
C ARG A 107 -43.92 -27.33 44.61
N ILE A 108 -43.68 -28.62 44.35
CA ILE A 108 -42.80 -29.09 43.26
C ILE A 108 -43.36 -28.68 41.89
N ILE A 109 -44.64 -28.98 41.62
CA ILE A 109 -45.27 -28.67 40.33
C ILE A 109 -45.32 -27.16 40.06
N ASN A 110 -45.45 -26.33 41.09
CA ASN A 110 -45.47 -24.87 40.95
C ASN A 110 -44.07 -24.21 40.90
N LEU A 111 -42.97 -24.98 40.88
CA LEU A 111 -41.63 -24.42 40.64
C LEU A 111 -41.47 -24.00 39.16
N PRO A 112 -40.98 -22.78 38.86
CA PRO A 112 -40.62 -22.41 37.49
C PRO A 112 -39.62 -23.37 36.84
N ALA A 113 -38.63 -23.84 37.62
CA ALA A 113 -37.65 -24.83 37.17
C ALA A 113 -38.29 -26.17 36.78
N TYR A 114 -39.37 -26.59 37.46
CA TYR A 114 -40.10 -27.80 37.10
C TYR A 114 -40.87 -27.60 35.80
N GLN A 115 -41.51 -26.44 35.61
CA GLN A 115 -42.26 -26.14 34.39
C GLN A 115 -41.36 -26.03 33.16
N VAL A 116 -40.17 -25.42 33.28
CA VAL A 116 -39.16 -25.41 32.21
C VAL A 116 -38.71 -26.82 31.87
N LEU A 117 -38.23 -27.59 32.87
CA LEU A 117 -37.72 -28.95 32.65
C LEU A 117 -38.81 -29.92 32.15
N LYS A 118 -40.07 -29.76 32.61
CA LYS A 118 -41.23 -30.48 32.08
C LYS A 118 -41.48 -30.12 30.62
N THR A 119 -41.34 -28.85 30.23
CA THR A 119 -41.50 -28.44 28.82
C THR A 119 -40.42 -29.06 27.95
N GLU A 120 -39.14 -28.93 28.33
CA GLU A 120 -38.01 -29.54 27.61
C GLU A 120 -38.17 -31.05 27.42
N LEU A 121 -38.58 -31.80 28.45
CA LEU A 121 -38.77 -33.24 28.36
C LEU A 121 -39.94 -33.62 27.44
N ASN A 122 -41.07 -32.90 27.51
CA ASN A 122 -42.21 -33.12 26.62
C ASN A 122 -41.89 -32.77 25.16
N GLU A 123 -41.03 -31.78 24.92
CA GLU A 123 -40.57 -31.41 23.58
C GLU A 123 -39.61 -32.47 23.02
N ARG A 124 -38.63 -32.94 23.80
CA ARG A 124 -37.75 -34.05 23.41
C ARG A 124 -38.50 -35.35 23.13
N GLU A 125 -39.54 -35.68 23.91
CA GLU A 125 -40.36 -36.88 23.67
C GLU A 125 -41.15 -36.77 22.34
N ARG A 126 -41.63 -35.58 21.99
CA ARG A 126 -42.25 -35.29 20.68
C ARG A 126 -41.24 -35.36 19.53
N GLU A 127 -40.05 -34.77 19.70
CA GLU A 127 -38.98 -34.84 18.70
C GLU A 127 -38.54 -36.29 18.45
N LEU A 128 -38.28 -37.06 19.51
CA LEU A 128 -37.88 -38.47 19.40
C LEU A 128 -38.96 -39.31 18.72
N LYS A 129 -40.24 -39.05 19.01
CA LYS A 129 -41.36 -39.68 18.29
C LYS A 129 -41.37 -39.31 16.79
N ILE A 130 -41.21 -38.04 16.44
CA ILE A 130 -41.14 -37.57 15.04
C ILE A 130 -39.95 -38.21 14.30
N LEU A 131 -38.79 -38.34 14.97
CA LEU A 131 -37.59 -38.95 14.42
C LEU A 131 -37.79 -40.46 14.20
N LEU A 132 -38.39 -41.18 15.15
CA LEU A 132 -38.71 -42.61 14.98
C LEU A 132 -39.75 -42.86 13.87
N GLU A 133 -40.86 -42.10 13.84
CA GLU A 133 -41.86 -42.20 12.77
C GLU A 133 -41.24 -41.93 11.39
N ALA A 134 -40.27 -41.02 11.30
CA ALA A 134 -39.51 -40.76 10.08
C ALA A 134 -38.53 -41.89 9.72
N VAL A 135 -37.85 -42.52 10.68
CA VAL A 135 -37.00 -43.70 10.46
C VAL A 135 -37.83 -44.87 9.91
N TYR A 136 -38.96 -45.20 10.55
CA TYR A 136 -39.87 -46.24 10.05
C TYR A 136 -40.34 -45.96 8.63
N LYS A 137 -40.72 -44.71 8.32
CA LYS A 137 -41.14 -44.31 6.98
C LYS A 137 -40.01 -44.40 5.95
N LEU A 138 -38.82 -43.90 6.27
CA LEU A 138 -37.64 -43.97 5.40
C LEU A 138 -37.25 -45.42 5.10
N HIS A 139 -37.26 -46.30 6.11
CA HIS A 139 -37.02 -47.73 5.94
C HIS A 139 -38.09 -48.42 5.09
N HIS A 140 -39.38 -48.06 5.22
CA HIS A 140 -40.43 -48.56 4.33
C HIS A 140 -40.32 -48.05 2.89
N GLU A 141 -39.74 -46.86 2.67
CA GLU A 141 -39.45 -46.31 1.34
C GLU A 141 -38.04 -46.70 0.82
N GLY A 142 -37.34 -47.62 1.49
CA GLY A 142 -36.06 -48.20 1.05
C GLY A 142 -34.82 -47.32 1.27
N VAL A 143 -34.92 -46.29 2.10
CA VAL A 143 -33.82 -45.37 2.43
C VAL A 143 -33.28 -45.73 3.81
N HIS A 144 -32.19 -46.50 3.83
CA HIS A 144 -31.50 -46.95 5.05
C HIS A 144 -30.18 -46.20 5.30
N PHE A 145 -29.51 -45.74 4.24
CA PHE A 145 -28.19 -45.10 4.30
C PHE A 145 -28.19 -43.67 3.74
N LEU A 146 -27.21 -42.88 4.17
CA LEU A 146 -27.05 -41.48 3.74
C LEU A 146 -26.85 -41.32 2.22
N GLU A 147 -26.21 -42.29 1.56
CA GLU A 147 -26.12 -42.35 0.09
C GLU A 147 -27.50 -42.42 -0.57
N GLN A 148 -28.41 -43.24 -0.03
CA GLN A 148 -29.77 -43.38 -0.56
C GLN A 148 -30.60 -42.12 -0.27
N TRP A 149 -30.38 -41.48 0.89
CA TRP A 149 -31.00 -40.20 1.21
C TRP A 149 -30.63 -39.10 0.20
N LYS A 150 -29.40 -39.07 -0.33
CA LYS A 150 -28.94 -38.07 -1.31
C LYS A 150 -29.93 -37.88 -2.46
N ASP A 151 -30.28 -38.97 -3.14
CA ASP A 151 -31.06 -38.99 -4.38
C ASP A 151 -32.56 -39.36 -4.16
N TYR A 152 -32.97 -39.59 -2.90
CA TYR A 152 -34.36 -39.81 -2.48
C TYR A 152 -35.27 -38.60 -2.81
N LYS A 153 -36.42 -38.88 -3.42
CA LYS A 153 -37.35 -37.85 -3.94
C LYS A 153 -38.47 -37.46 -2.95
N GLY A 154 -38.75 -38.28 -1.94
CA GLY A 154 -39.87 -38.06 -1.01
C GLY A 154 -39.62 -37.03 0.10
N LYS A 155 -38.49 -36.30 0.07
CA LYS A 155 -38.03 -35.37 1.14
C LYS A 155 -39.08 -34.36 1.58
N ALA A 156 -39.88 -33.84 0.64
CA ALA A 156 -40.96 -32.89 0.92
C ALA A 156 -42.14 -33.49 1.73
N THR A 157 -42.14 -34.79 1.99
CA THR A 157 -43.17 -35.51 2.77
C THR A 157 -42.71 -35.87 4.19
N LEU A 158 -41.60 -35.28 4.65
CA LEU A 158 -41.01 -35.45 5.98
C LEU A 158 -40.97 -34.11 6.71
N THR A 159 -41.04 -34.16 8.05
CA THR A 159 -40.92 -32.98 8.92
C THR A 159 -39.59 -32.23 8.67
N PRO A 160 -39.56 -30.89 8.66
CA PRO A 160 -38.34 -30.12 8.40
C PRO A 160 -37.13 -30.56 9.21
N LEU A 161 -37.31 -30.82 10.52
CA LEU A 161 -36.29 -31.35 11.45
C LEU A 161 -35.53 -32.57 10.91
N VAL A 162 -36.24 -33.51 10.29
CA VAL A 162 -35.68 -34.75 9.71
C VAL A 162 -34.82 -34.43 8.50
N SER A 163 -35.36 -33.59 7.61
CA SER A 163 -34.67 -33.15 6.39
C SER A 163 -33.44 -32.30 6.72
N GLU A 164 -33.50 -31.46 7.74
CA GLU A 164 -32.38 -30.60 8.18
C GLU A 164 -31.24 -31.42 8.78
N LYS A 165 -31.52 -32.38 9.68
CA LYS A 165 -30.49 -33.31 10.20
C LYS A 165 -29.77 -34.04 9.06
N LEU A 166 -30.52 -34.75 8.20
CA LEU A 166 -29.93 -35.58 7.15
C LEU A 166 -29.24 -34.77 6.06
N ASN A 167 -29.78 -33.61 5.65
CA ASN A 167 -29.10 -32.75 4.68
C ASN A 167 -27.87 -32.05 5.28
N GLY A 168 -27.88 -31.71 6.57
CA GLY A 168 -26.72 -31.13 7.26
C GLY A 168 -25.53 -32.10 7.28
N VAL A 169 -25.77 -33.37 7.62
CA VAL A 169 -24.74 -34.42 7.58
C VAL A 169 -24.32 -34.74 6.15
N LEU A 170 -25.25 -34.86 5.19
CA LEU A 170 -24.91 -35.05 3.77
C LEU A 170 -23.98 -33.93 3.25
N ALA A 171 -24.28 -32.68 3.58
CA ALA A 171 -23.46 -31.53 3.20
C ALA A 171 -22.12 -31.46 3.97
N GLN A 172 -21.98 -32.13 5.11
CA GLN A 172 -20.69 -32.31 5.79
C GLN A 172 -19.85 -33.37 5.07
N VAL A 173 -20.41 -34.57 4.83
CA VAL A 173 -19.71 -35.67 4.15
C VAL A 173 -19.23 -35.24 2.76
N GLN A 174 -20.09 -34.60 1.96
CA GLN A 174 -19.71 -34.11 0.62
C GLN A 174 -18.61 -33.03 0.62
N ARG A 175 -18.45 -32.27 1.72
CA ARG A 175 -17.33 -31.32 1.86
C ARG A 175 -16.03 -32.04 2.20
N GLU A 176 -16.10 -33.06 3.07
CA GLU A 176 -14.93 -33.85 3.46
C GLU A 176 -14.43 -34.72 2.29
N GLU A 177 -15.32 -35.45 1.62
CA GLU A 177 -15.03 -36.20 0.39
C GLU A 177 -14.40 -35.32 -0.70
N LYS A 178 -14.91 -34.10 -0.88
CA LYS A 178 -14.34 -33.14 -1.84
C LYS A 178 -12.97 -32.62 -1.40
N ARG A 179 -12.71 -32.46 -0.09
CA ARG A 179 -11.38 -32.09 0.42
C ARG A 179 -10.39 -33.22 0.19
N GLU A 180 -10.74 -34.45 0.58
CA GLU A 180 -9.92 -35.64 0.36
C GLU A 180 -9.66 -35.93 -1.12
N ALA A 181 -10.66 -35.76 -1.99
CA ALA A 181 -10.48 -35.92 -3.43
C ALA A 181 -9.52 -34.87 -4.00
N ASN A 182 -9.55 -33.64 -3.48
CA ASN A 182 -8.63 -32.58 -3.88
C ASN A 182 -7.20 -32.82 -3.33
N GLU A 183 -7.07 -33.29 -2.09
CA GLU A 183 -5.79 -33.74 -1.50
C GLU A 183 -5.20 -34.93 -2.27
N ARG A 184 -6.02 -35.93 -2.60
CA ARG A 184 -5.61 -37.07 -3.45
C ARG A 184 -5.23 -36.63 -4.86
N ALA A 185 -5.94 -35.68 -5.46
CA ALA A 185 -5.58 -35.10 -6.76
C ALA A 185 -4.24 -34.34 -6.69
N MET A 186 -3.96 -33.62 -5.59
CA MET A 186 -2.64 -33.00 -5.36
C MET A 186 -1.53 -34.04 -5.17
N LEU A 187 -1.81 -35.15 -4.47
CA LEU A 187 -0.85 -36.25 -4.26
C LEU A 187 -0.54 -37.06 -5.52
N GLU A 188 -1.50 -37.24 -6.43
CA GLU A 188 -1.23 -37.83 -7.75
C GLU A 188 -0.55 -36.83 -8.69
N ALA A 189 -0.93 -35.55 -8.67
CA ALA A 189 -0.26 -34.49 -9.43
C ALA A 189 1.20 -34.24 -8.99
N ALA A 190 1.59 -34.68 -7.79
CA ALA A 190 2.97 -34.64 -7.31
C ALA A 190 3.89 -35.68 -7.98
N LYS A 191 3.35 -36.68 -8.70
CA LYS A 191 4.13 -37.79 -9.27
C LYS A 191 4.78 -37.45 -10.62
N VAL A 192 5.73 -36.51 -10.57
CA VAL A 192 6.76 -36.20 -11.60
C VAL A 192 6.24 -35.46 -12.86
N PRO A 193 6.95 -34.43 -13.38
CA PRO A 193 8.25 -33.90 -12.96
C PRO A 193 8.14 -32.74 -11.96
N GLU A 194 8.88 -32.88 -10.86
CA GLU A 194 8.96 -31.90 -9.77
C GLU A 194 9.50 -30.53 -10.21
N ALA A 195 10.40 -30.52 -11.21
CA ALA A 195 10.84 -29.33 -11.92
C ALA A 195 11.18 -29.64 -13.39
N VAL A 196 10.96 -28.65 -14.27
CA VAL A 196 11.31 -28.69 -15.69
C VAL A 196 12.54 -27.81 -15.95
N MET A 197 13.53 -28.32 -16.68
CA MET A 197 14.70 -27.54 -17.08
C MET A 197 14.35 -26.55 -18.19
N LEU A 198 14.76 -25.28 -18.07
CA LEU A 198 14.60 -24.27 -19.12
C LEU A 198 15.94 -24.05 -19.84
N GLU A 199 16.20 -24.87 -20.85
CA GLU A 199 17.46 -24.87 -21.62
C GLU A 199 17.80 -23.50 -22.22
N GLY A 200 19.04 -23.05 -22.04
CA GLY A 200 19.53 -21.76 -22.55
C GLY A 200 18.92 -20.51 -21.91
N CYS A 201 17.94 -20.63 -21.00
CA CYS A 201 17.36 -19.46 -20.33
C CYS A 201 18.32 -18.83 -19.31
N TYR A 202 19.24 -19.61 -18.70
CA TYR A 202 20.32 -19.07 -17.89
C TYR A 202 21.24 -18.19 -18.76
N GLU A 203 21.75 -18.76 -19.85
CA GLU A 203 22.67 -18.09 -20.79
C GLU A 203 22.04 -16.85 -21.44
N SER A 204 20.76 -16.89 -21.79
CA SER A 204 20.06 -15.75 -22.35
C SER A 204 20.00 -14.55 -21.40
N VAL A 205 19.77 -14.80 -20.10
CA VAL A 205 19.73 -13.73 -19.09
C VAL A 205 21.13 -13.30 -18.71
N TYR A 206 22.08 -14.23 -18.56
CA TYR A 206 23.46 -13.93 -18.19
C TYR A 206 24.18 -13.13 -19.29
N ASN A 207 24.07 -13.54 -20.55
CA ASN A 207 24.74 -12.87 -21.67
C ASN A 207 23.88 -11.75 -22.31
N ALA A 208 22.85 -11.25 -21.62
CA ALA A 208 21.95 -10.22 -22.14
C ALA A 208 22.71 -8.97 -22.60
N THR A 209 22.39 -8.48 -23.80
CA THR A 209 23.16 -7.45 -24.49
C THR A 209 22.85 -6.05 -23.96
N TRP A 210 23.90 -5.26 -23.70
CA TRP A 210 23.79 -3.91 -23.17
C TRP A 210 23.66 -2.87 -24.28
N HIS A 211 22.76 -1.92 -24.07
CA HIS A 211 22.65 -0.67 -24.82
C HIS A 211 22.30 0.48 -23.85
N HIS A 212 22.46 1.73 -24.28
CA HIS A 212 22.06 2.90 -23.50
C HIS A 212 21.64 4.09 -24.37
N VAL A 213 20.84 4.99 -23.79
CA VAL A 213 20.42 6.25 -24.40
C VAL A 213 21.02 7.40 -23.61
N VAL A 214 21.68 8.34 -24.29
CA VAL A 214 22.28 9.55 -23.69
C VAL A 214 21.64 10.81 -24.26
N GLU A 215 21.63 11.90 -23.48
CA GLU A 215 21.34 13.23 -24.01
C GLU A 215 22.55 13.81 -24.75
N VAL A 216 22.30 14.44 -25.91
CA VAL A 216 23.32 15.08 -26.76
C VAL A 216 22.96 16.54 -27.06
N PRO A 217 23.91 17.50 -26.96
CA PRO A 217 23.64 18.91 -27.26
C PRO A 217 23.08 19.13 -28.67
N GLY A 218 21.99 19.89 -28.79
CA GLY A 218 21.32 20.14 -30.07
C GLY A 218 22.18 20.96 -31.06
N GLY A 219 22.48 20.36 -32.21
CA GLY A 219 23.41 20.88 -33.21
C GLY A 219 22.87 21.96 -34.17
N ASP A 220 22.23 23.02 -33.67
CA ASP A 220 22.08 24.28 -34.44
C ASP A 220 22.19 25.51 -33.50
N GLY A 221 23.22 26.33 -33.72
CA GLY A 221 23.48 27.53 -32.94
C GLY A 221 22.45 28.66 -33.12
N ARG A 222 21.49 28.55 -34.04
CA ARG A 222 20.49 29.60 -34.32
C ARG A 222 19.09 29.32 -33.77
N ARG A 223 18.79 28.11 -33.30
CA ARG A 223 17.53 27.79 -32.60
C ARG A 223 17.78 26.80 -31.46
N ARG A 224 17.65 27.27 -30.21
CA ARG A 224 17.73 26.42 -29.00
C ARG A 224 16.46 25.57 -28.82
N THR A 225 16.23 24.62 -29.72
CA THR A 225 15.05 23.74 -29.72
C THR A 225 15.38 22.31 -29.28
N GLY A 226 15.64 22.16 -27.98
CA GLY A 226 15.72 20.86 -27.28
C GLY A 226 17.07 20.15 -27.32
N THR A 227 17.35 19.38 -26.26
CA THR A 227 18.44 18.40 -26.22
C THR A 227 18.04 17.18 -27.07
N GLY A 228 18.94 16.74 -27.94
CA GLY A 228 18.79 15.48 -28.66
C GLY A 228 19.02 14.29 -27.73
N MET A 229 18.68 13.09 -28.20
CA MET A 229 18.97 11.84 -27.50
C MET A 229 19.48 10.82 -28.51
N GLU A 230 20.54 10.10 -28.15
CA GLU A 230 21.27 9.17 -29.02
C GLU A 230 21.32 7.78 -28.37
N VAL A 231 21.13 6.72 -29.18
CA VAL A 231 21.30 5.33 -28.77
C VAL A 231 22.75 4.91 -28.99
N LYS A 232 23.36 4.28 -27.98
CA LYS A 232 24.72 3.75 -28.00
C LYS A 232 24.72 2.27 -27.63
N GLU A 233 25.55 1.51 -28.33
CA GLU A 233 25.80 0.09 -28.02
C GLU A 233 26.67 -0.06 -26.76
N GLY A 234 26.56 -1.21 -26.11
CA GLY A 234 27.32 -1.55 -24.92
C GLY A 234 26.84 -0.87 -23.65
N LYS A 235 27.56 -1.14 -22.56
CA LYS A 235 27.30 -0.58 -21.23
C LYS A 235 27.91 0.84 -21.14
N PRO A 236 27.19 1.83 -20.57
CA PRO A 236 27.72 3.20 -20.46
C PRO A 236 28.98 3.28 -19.60
N LYS A 237 29.91 4.16 -19.97
CA LYS A 237 31.19 4.35 -19.26
C LYS A 237 31.02 5.00 -17.89
N GLN A 238 29.98 5.80 -17.71
CA GLN A 238 29.57 6.38 -16.42
C GLN A 238 28.13 5.96 -16.11
N SER A 239 27.86 5.57 -14.85
CA SER A 239 26.50 5.35 -14.34
C SER A 239 26.02 6.62 -13.62
N TRP A 240 24.74 6.66 -13.23
CA TRP A 240 24.25 7.73 -12.36
C TRP A 240 25.05 7.80 -11.05
N LYS A 241 25.36 9.02 -10.65
CA LYS A 241 25.91 9.31 -9.32
C LYS A 241 24.77 9.38 -8.32
N TYR A 242 25.04 9.00 -7.07
CA TYR A 242 24.07 9.11 -5.99
C TYR A 242 24.72 9.60 -4.70
N ASN A 243 24.04 10.51 -4.02
CA ASN A 243 24.34 10.96 -2.67
C ASN A 243 23.67 10.02 -1.65
N GLU A 244 24.37 9.67 -0.57
CA GLU A 244 23.81 8.85 0.52
C GLU A 244 23.02 9.73 1.51
N VAL A 245 21.80 9.31 1.84
CA VAL A 245 20.93 10.00 2.80
C VAL A 245 20.35 8.98 3.76
N GLY A 246 20.98 8.84 4.94
CA GLY A 246 20.67 7.78 5.90
C GLY A 246 20.91 6.39 5.29
N LYS A 247 19.90 5.51 5.33
CA LYS A 247 19.93 4.20 4.64
C LYS A 247 19.57 4.28 3.15
N THR A 248 19.34 5.47 2.59
CA THR A 248 18.75 5.66 1.26
C THR A 248 19.68 6.43 0.32
N LEU A 249 19.29 6.57 -0.95
CA LEU A 249 20.11 7.16 -2.01
C LEU A 249 19.31 8.22 -2.77
N GLU A 250 19.95 9.31 -3.17
CA GLU A 250 19.40 10.28 -4.13
C GLU A 250 20.28 10.45 -5.35
N LYS A 251 19.67 10.65 -6.51
CA LYS A 251 20.37 10.97 -7.76
C LYS A 251 21.12 12.31 -7.61
N ASP A 252 22.41 12.32 -7.96
CA ASP A 252 23.27 13.49 -7.84
C ASP A 252 23.28 14.33 -9.13
N ASP A 253 22.26 15.19 -9.27
CA ASP A 253 22.08 16.08 -10.42
C ASP A 253 22.76 17.46 -10.25
N GLY A 254 23.33 17.75 -9.07
CA GLY A 254 23.87 19.08 -8.74
C GLY A 254 25.30 19.35 -9.23
N VAL A 255 26.05 18.31 -9.59
CA VAL A 255 27.48 18.42 -9.95
C VAL A 255 27.65 18.53 -11.47
N GLN A 256 28.37 19.55 -11.95
CA GLN A 256 28.85 19.59 -13.34
C GLN A 256 29.73 18.36 -13.61
N GLN A 257 29.22 17.42 -14.40
CA GLN A 257 29.88 16.13 -14.61
C GLN A 257 30.99 16.25 -15.66
N SER A 258 32.25 16.27 -15.20
CA SER A 258 33.42 16.20 -16.08
C SER A 258 33.58 14.78 -16.65
N GLY A 259 33.07 14.56 -17.86
CA GLY A 259 33.18 13.28 -18.55
C GLY A 259 32.21 13.13 -19.72
N GLU A 260 32.01 11.89 -20.15
CA GLU A 260 30.93 11.52 -21.06
C GLU A 260 29.60 11.47 -20.30
N ALA A 261 28.53 12.00 -20.90
CA ALA A 261 27.25 12.19 -20.23
C ALA A 261 26.68 10.86 -19.67
N PRO A 262 26.04 10.88 -18.49
CA PRO A 262 25.40 9.71 -17.92
C PRO A 262 24.22 9.25 -18.80
N PRO A 263 23.84 7.97 -18.75
CA PRO A 263 22.65 7.48 -19.43
C PRO A 263 21.39 8.19 -18.91
N VAL A 264 20.42 8.41 -19.79
CA VAL A 264 19.02 8.62 -19.40
C VAL A 264 18.36 7.26 -19.14
N LEU A 265 18.71 6.28 -19.98
CA LEU A 265 18.17 4.92 -19.95
C LEU A 265 19.27 3.93 -20.31
N MET A 266 19.32 2.78 -19.64
CA MET A 266 20.04 1.60 -20.10
C MET A 266 19.02 0.53 -20.51
N VAL A 267 19.39 -0.33 -21.44
CA VAL A 267 18.58 -1.47 -21.87
C VAL A 267 19.43 -2.74 -21.87
N LEU A 268 18.85 -3.81 -21.33
CA LEU A 268 19.36 -5.17 -21.41
C LEU A 268 18.44 -6.01 -22.30
N THR A 269 18.93 -6.55 -23.40
CA THR A 269 18.14 -7.37 -24.32
C THR A 269 18.54 -8.84 -24.22
N SER A 270 17.59 -9.71 -23.86
CA SER A 270 17.75 -11.16 -23.66
C SER A 270 17.04 -11.95 -24.76
N ASP A 271 17.73 -12.82 -25.49
CA ASP A 271 17.22 -13.51 -26.69
C ASP A 271 16.00 -14.42 -26.45
N LYS A 272 15.87 -14.96 -25.24
CA LYS A 272 14.70 -15.73 -24.75
C LYS A 272 13.81 -14.90 -23.82
N GLY A 273 14.05 -13.60 -23.69
CA GLY A 273 13.36 -12.71 -22.76
C GLY A 273 13.65 -13.01 -21.29
N TRP A 274 12.66 -12.75 -20.44
CA TRP A 274 12.82 -12.66 -18.98
C TRP A 274 11.78 -13.55 -18.26
N PRO A 275 11.91 -13.84 -16.95
CA PRO A 275 11.00 -14.73 -16.23
C PRO A 275 9.50 -14.39 -16.36
N TYR A 276 9.16 -13.10 -16.53
CA TYR A 276 7.78 -12.66 -16.71
C TYR A 276 7.19 -13.03 -18.08
N SER A 277 8.04 -13.27 -19.10
CA SER A 277 7.66 -13.56 -20.49
C SER A 277 7.85 -15.02 -20.89
N TRP A 278 8.23 -15.93 -19.98
CA TRP A 278 8.48 -17.35 -20.26
C TRP A 278 7.19 -18.20 -20.26
N GLU A 279 6.21 -17.77 -21.04
CA GLU A 279 4.88 -18.36 -21.14
C GLU A 279 4.47 -18.54 -22.61
N ARG A 280 3.96 -19.72 -22.95
CA ARG A 280 3.67 -20.10 -24.36
C ARG A 280 2.39 -19.46 -24.94
N GLU A 281 1.59 -18.79 -24.12
CA GLU A 281 0.24 -18.31 -24.50
C GLU A 281 0.10 -16.78 -24.41
N VAL A 282 1.14 -16.06 -23.96
CA VAL A 282 1.15 -14.58 -23.92
C VAL A 282 1.60 -14.02 -25.27
N ARG A 283 0.78 -13.13 -25.86
CA ARG A 283 0.93 -12.63 -27.25
C ARG A 283 2.07 -11.64 -27.50
N GLU A 284 2.83 -11.22 -26.48
CA GLU A 284 3.68 -10.03 -26.54
C GLU A 284 5.08 -10.37 -25.96
N PHE A 285 6.00 -10.79 -26.83
CA PHE A 285 7.38 -11.13 -26.46
C PHE A 285 8.22 -9.86 -26.27
N ILE A 286 8.64 -9.59 -25.03
CA ILE A 286 9.43 -8.40 -24.67
C ILE A 286 10.81 -8.84 -24.16
N PRO A 287 11.86 -8.80 -25.01
CA PRO A 287 13.21 -9.16 -24.60
C PRO A 287 13.98 -8.04 -23.89
N ASP A 288 13.44 -6.82 -23.89
CA ASP A 288 14.12 -5.63 -23.36
C ASP A 288 13.74 -5.36 -21.90
N CYS A 289 14.75 -5.31 -21.03
CA CYS A 289 14.65 -4.81 -19.67
C CYS A 289 15.13 -3.35 -19.62
N TYR A 290 14.19 -2.43 -19.41
CA TYR A 290 14.43 -0.98 -19.32
C TYR A 290 14.91 -0.58 -17.93
N VAL A 291 16.05 0.11 -17.84
CA VAL A 291 16.69 0.49 -16.58
C VAL A 291 16.95 2.00 -16.56
N ASN A 292 16.19 2.73 -15.75
CA ASN A 292 16.43 4.14 -15.44
C ASN A 292 17.19 4.28 -14.09
N CYS A 293 17.42 5.53 -13.67
CA CYS A 293 18.09 5.86 -12.42
C CYS A 293 17.41 5.28 -11.16
N GLU A 294 16.09 5.15 -11.16
CA GLU A 294 15.33 4.55 -10.06
C GLU A 294 15.51 3.03 -10.01
N VAL A 295 15.56 2.34 -11.15
CA VAL A 295 15.79 0.89 -11.22
C VAL A 295 17.23 0.54 -10.78
N GLU A 296 18.24 1.32 -11.20
CA GLU A 296 19.60 1.18 -10.67
C GLU A 296 19.65 1.49 -9.17
N ARG A 297 18.87 2.46 -8.65
CA ARG A 297 18.83 2.76 -7.22
C ARG A 297 18.40 1.55 -6.39
N VAL A 298 17.38 0.80 -6.84
CA VAL A 298 16.96 -0.46 -6.17
C VAL A 298 18.12 -1.46 -6.10
N TRP A 299 18.85 -1.65 -7.21
CA TRP A 299 20.01 -2.53 -7.21
C TRP A 299 21.12 -2.04 -6.29
N ARG A 300 21.45 -0.74 -6.28
CA ARG A 300 22.50 -0.20 -5.40
C ARG A 300 22.18 -0.40 -3.90
N ILE A 301 20.91 -0.32 -3.51
CA ILE A 301 20.46 -0.65 -2.14
C ILE A 301 20.69 -2.15 -1.84
N VAL A 302 20.18 -3.05 -2.69
CA VAL A 302 20.35 -4.51 -2.52
C VAL A 302 21.84 -4.89 -2.51
N LYS A 303 22.65 -4.32 -3.40
CA LYS A 303 24.09 -4.58 -3.50
C LYS A 303 24.85 -4.17 -2.24
N ARG A 304 24.53 -3.02 -1.64
CA ARG A 304 25.13 -2.58 -0.37
C ARG A 304 24.84 -3.62 0.73
N ASP A 305 23.61 -4.06 0.85
CA ASP A 305 23.17 -4.97 1.92
C ASP A 305 23.77 -6.39 1.75
N LEU A 306 23.95 -6.85 0.50
CA LEU A 306 24.75 -8.05 0.20
C LEU A 306 26.22 -7.86 0.61
N THR A 307 26.82 -6.71 0.28
CA THR A 307 28.21 -6.39 0.62
C THR A 307 28.43 -6.35 2.14
N GLU A 308 27.47 -5.79 2.89
CA GLU A 308 27.46 -5.82 4.36
C GLU A 308 27.38 -7.26 4.89
N TRP A 309 26.46 -8.06 4.37
CA TRP A 309 26.20 -9.44 4.80
C TRP A 309 27.39 -10.39 4.58
N PHE A 310 28.12 -10.23 3.48
CA PHE A 310 29.33 -11.02 3.19
C PHE A 310 30.62 -10.42 3.77
N SER A 311 30.56 -9.27 4.44
CA SER A 311 31.72 -8.63 5.06
C SER A 311 32.24 -9.36 6.31
N SER A 312 33.46 -9.03 6.72
CA SER A 312 34.06 -9.49 8.00
C SER A 312 33.25 -9.05 9.23
N TYR A 313 32.50 -7.96 9.15
CA TYR A 313 31.60 -7.46 10.19
C TYR A 313 30.24 -8.18 10.16
N GLY A 314 29.80 -8.66 8.99
CA GLY A 314 28.55 -9.39 8.79
C GLY A 314 28.53 -10.83 9.33
N LYS A 315 29.63 -11.33 9.91
CA LYS A 315 29.82 -12.74 10.34
C LYS A 315 28.72 -13.33 11.23
N ASN A 316 27.99 -12.50 11.99
CA ASN A 316 26.91 -12.95 12.88
C ASN A 316 25.50 -12.80 12.27
N LYS A 317 25.37 -12.31 11.03
CA LYS A 317 24.08 -11.98 10.40
C LYS A 317 23.52 -13.19 9.62
N PRO A 318 22.39 -13.80 10.03
CA PRO A 318 21.91 -15.06 9.45
C PRO A 318 21.32 -14.95 8.03
N SER A 319 21.05 -13.73 7.56
CA SER A 319 20.52 -13.42 6.23
C SER A 319 20.86 -11.97 5.84
N SER A 320 20.68 -11.63 4.56
CA SER A 320 20.50 -10.23 4.13
C SER A 320 19.27 -9.60 4.81
N ASN A 321 19.18 -8.27 4.78
CA ASN A 321 17.95 -7.54 5.11
C ASN A 321 16.79 -8.02 4.20
N LYS A 322 15.56 -8.03 4.75
CA LYS A 322 14.31 -8.24 4.01
C LYS A 322 13.85 -6.91 3.40
N HIS A 323 13.53 -6.87 2.11
CA HIS A 323 13.11 -5.66 1.39
C HIS A 323 11.70 -5.77 0.81
N VAL A 324 10.99 -4.64 0.71
CA VAL A 324 9.74 -4.50 -0.07
C VAL A 324 9.89 -3.35 -1.06
N LEU A 325 9.81 -3.66 -2.35
CA LEU A 325 9.80 -2.69 -3.45
C LEU A 325 8.35 -2.25 -3.74
N ILE A 326 7.98 -1.10 -3.18
CA ILE A 326 6.65 -0.49 -3.29
C ILE A 326 6.65 0.55 -4.41
N GLY A 327 5.75 0.40 -5.37
CA GLY A 327 5.54 1.43 -6.39
C GLY A 327 4.24 1.22 -7.17
N THR A 328 3.87 2.18 -7.99
CA THR A 328 2.60 2.19 -8.74
C THR A 328 2.38 0.89 -9.54
N PRO A 329 1.15 0.36 -9.65
CA PRO A 329 0.84 -0.71 -10.59
C PRO A 329 1.14 -0.29 -12.05
N GLY A 330 1.62 -1.23 -12.87
CA GLY A 330 1.78 -0.99 -14.32
C GLY A 330 3.01 -0.18 -14.78
N ILE A 331 3.84 0.36 -13.88
CA ILE A 331 5.10 1.06 -14.23
C ILE A 331 6.26 0.13 -14.61
N GLY A 332 5.99 -1.17 -14.78
CA GLY A 332 6.99 -2.15 -15.22
C GLY A 332 7.93 -2.68 -14.13
N LYS A 333 7.65 -2.53 -12.83
CA LYS A 333 8.54 -3.02 -11.73
C LYS A 333 9.08 -4.45 -11.95
N SER A 334 8.24 -5.39 -12.36
CA SER A 334 8.61 -6.77 -12.71
C SER A 334 9.54 -6.85 -13.92
N MET A 335 9.17 -6.13 -14.98
CA MET A 335 9.83 -6.14 -16.30
C MET A 335 11.16 -5.38 -16.31
N ALA A 336 11.32 -4.44 -15.38
CA ALA A 336 12.49 -3.59 -15.20
C ALA A 336 13.26 -4.01 -13.93
N ALA A 337 12.81 -3.60 -12.74
CA ALA A 337 13.54 -3.83 -11.49
C ALA A 337 13.72 -5.32 -11.15
N GLY A 338 12.68 -6.16 -11.27
CA GLY A 338 12.81 -7.60 -11.03
C GLY A 338 13.80 -8.27 -11.99
N SER A 339 13.65 -7.97 -13.29
CA SER A 339 14.53 -8.48 -14.35
C SER A 339 15.98 -8.00 -14.19
N TYR A 340 16.19 -6.73 -13.82
CA TYR A 340 17.52 -6.15 -13.57
C TYR A 340 18.18 -6.70 -12.32
N LEU A 341 17.43 -6.87 -11.22
CA LEU A 341 17.90 -7.52 -10.01
C LEU A 341 18.35 -8.95 -10.30
N LEU A 342 17.58 -9.72 -11.09
CA LEU A 342 18.01 -11.05 -11.51
C LEU A 342 19.34 -11.00 -12.28
N TYR A 343 19.44 -10.17 -13.33
CA TYR A 343 20.67 -10.00 -14.11
C TYR A 343 21.87 -9.73 -13.19
N GLN A 344 21.73 -8.77 -12.27
CA GLN A 344 22.79 -8.35 -11.36
C GLN A 344 23.15 -9.41 -10.31
N LEU A 345 22.17 -10.16 -9.78
CA LEU A 345 22.41 -11.25 -8.82
C LEU A 345 23.10 -12.47 -9.46
N LEU A 346 22.84 -12.74 -10.75
CA LEU A 346 23.60 -13.73 -11.53
C LEU A 346 25.05 -13.30 -11.78
N HIS A 347 25.31 -12.00 -11.91
CA HIS A 347 26.66 -11.43 -12.02
C HIS A 347 27.36 -11.15 -10.67
N TYR A 348 26.64 -11.29 -9.54
CA TYR A 348 27.26 -11.28 -8.21
C TYR A 348 28.12 -12.53 -8.04
N ASP A 349 29.05 -12.50 -7.07
CA ASP A 349 29.89 -13.64 -6.71
C ASP A 349 29.09 -14.96 -6.54
N ALA A 350 29.59 -16.04 -7.14
CA ALA A 350 28.89 -17.33 -7.20
C ALA A 350 29.23 -18.26 -6.02
N GLU A 351 30.34 -18.04 -5.31
CA GLU A 351 30.68 -18.80 -4.10
C GLU A 351 29.92 -18.24 -2.88
N GLN A 352 29.80 -16.92 -2.82
CA GLN A 352 29.00 -16.21 -1.80
C GLN A 352 27.49 -16.43 -2.01
N LEU A 353 27.04 -16.37 -3.26
CA LEU A 353 25.62 -16.41 -3.64
C LEU A 353 25.38 -17.35 -4.83
N PRO A 354 25.39 -18.68 -4.63
CA PRO A 354 25.29 -19.66 -5.72
C PRO A 354 23.90 -19.77 -6.38
N MET A 355 22.82 -19.32 -5.74
CA MET A 355 21.46 -19.45 -6.25
C MET A 355 20.63 -18.18 -6.20
N VAL A 356 19.72 -18.03 -7.18
CA VAL A 356 18.70 -16.97 -7.21
C VAL A 356 17.34 -17.59 -7.49
N ALA A 357 16.36 -17.32 -6.65
CA ALA A 357 14.97 -17.72 -6.85
C ALA A 357 14.16 -16.52 -7.38
N TYR A 358 13.34 -16.74 -8.40
CA TYR A 358 12.38 -15.77 -8.91
C TYR A 358 10.98 -16.37 -8.84
N VAL A 359 10.10 -15.77 -8.05
CA VAL A 359 8.67 -16.10 -7.98
C VAL A 359 7.87 -14.96 -8.61
N ILE A 360 6.91 -15.29 -9.47
CA ILE A 360 5.95 -14.36 -10.06
C ILE A 360 4.67 -15.13 -10.37
N THR A 361 3.51 -14.63 -9.92
CA THR A 361 2.27 -15.45 -9.87
C THR A 361 2.53 -16.79 -9.15
N ASP A 362 1.87 -17.85 -9.60
CA ASP A 362 2.15 -19.26 -9.32
C ASP A 362 3.53 -19.76 -9.79
N ARG A 363 4.22 -19.02 -10.67
CA ARG A 363 5.42 -19.49 -11.40
C ARG A 363 6.68 -19.30 -10.56
N LYS A 364 7.49 -20.36 -10.47
CA LYS A 364 8.66 -20.46 -9.59
C LYS A 364 9.88 -20.89 -10.38
N PHE A 365 10.87 -20.02 -10.48
CA PHE A 365 12.12 -20.28 -11.19
C PHE A 365 13.30 -20.28 -10.21
N LEU A 366 14.16 -21.30 -10.29
CA LEU A 366 15.41 -21.37 -9.55
C LEU A 366 16.58 -21.37 -10.52
N PHE A 367 17.46 -20.37 -10.38
CA PHE A 367 18.70 -20.22 -11.12
C PHE A 367 19.84 -20.75 -10.27
N ASP A 368 20.58 -21.72 -10.80
CA ASP A 368 21.79 -22.26 -10.20
C ASP A 368 22.98 -21.73 -11.00
N LYS A 369 23.82 -20.91 -10.35
CA LYS A 369 24.98 -20.26 -10.96
C LYS A 369 26.21 -21.16 -11.04
N ILE A 370 26.23 -22.27 -10.29
CA ILE A 370 27.30 -23.26 -10.32
C ILE A 370 27.11 -24.19 -11.52
N THR A 371 25.88 -24.68 -11.74
CA THR A 371 25.56 -25.50 -12.93
C THR A 371 25.18 -24.68 -14.17
N ARG A 372 24.95 -23.37 -14.03
CA ARG A 372 24.46 -22.45 -15.07
C ARG A 372 23.11 -22.91 -15.65
N THR A 373 22.18 -23.30 -14.77
CA THR A 373 20.86 -23.84 -15.16
C THR A 373 19.69 -23.08 -14.56
N VAL A 374 18.50 -23.25 -15.17
CA VAL A 374 17.22 -22.74 -14.65
C VAL A 374 16.22 -23.88 -14.53
N LYS A 375 15.61 -24.02 -13.36
CA LYS A 375 14.52 -24.96 -13.05
C LYS A 375 13.21 -24.20 -12.90
N LYS A 376 12.17 -24.55 -13.66
CA LYS A 376 10.78 -24.14 -13.43
C LYS A 376 10.08 -25.21 -12.60
N TYR A 377 9.67 -24.87 -11.39
CA TYR A 377 8.85 -25.74 -10.54
C TYR A 377 7.36 -25.57 -10.87
N SER A 378 6.54 -26.53 -10.46
CA SER A 378 5.10 -26.51 -10.74
C SER A 378 4.35 -25.42 -9.95
N ALA A 379 3.13 -25.09 -10.37
CA ALA A 379 2.23 -24.22 -9.63
C ALA A 379 1.91 -24.77 -8.22
N ALA A 380 1.75 -26.10 -8.09
CA ALA A 380 1.44 -26.79 -6.84
C ALA A 380 2.63 -26.97 -5.89
N SER A 381 3.87 -26.92 -6.40
CA SER A 381 5.08 -27.11 -5.59
C SER A 381 5.27 -25.97 -4.59
N ASN A 382 5.40 -26.27 -3.29
CA ASN A 382 5.65 -25.27 -2.26
C ASN A 382 7.06 -24.66 -2.36
N ILE A 383 7.16 -23.34 -2.45
CA ILE A 383 8.45 -22.63 -2.54
C ILE A 383 9.29 -22.74 -1.26
N VAL A 384 8.65 -22.87 -0.08
CA VAL A 384 9.37 -22.96 1.19
C VAL A 384 10.15 -24.27 1.25
N ASP A 385 9.49 -25.41 1.00
CA ASP A 385 10.11 -26.74 1.07
C ASP A 385 11.26 -26.90 0.07
N ILE A 386 11.10 -26.34 -1.14
CA ILE A 386 12.17 -26.28 -2.15
C ILE A 386 13.40 -25.55 -1.60
N LEU A 387 13.22 -24.34 -1.06
CA LEU A 387 14.31 -23.48 -0.64
C LEU A 387 14.94 -23.94 0.69
N ASP A 388 14.16 -24.46 1.64
CA ASP A 388 14.69 -25.08 2.86
C ASP A 388 15.44 -26.39 2.58
N GLY A 389 15.07 -27.13 1.53
CA GLY A 389 15.84 -28.26 1.01
C GLY A 389 17.26 -27.89 0.52
N PHE A 390 17.51 -26.60 0.22
CA PHE A 390 18.83 -26.04 -0.07
C PHE A 390 19.46 -25.35 1.15
N SER A 391 18.67 -24.57 1.90
CA SER A 391 19.08 -23.86 3.13
C SER A 391 19.62 -24.81 4.20
N GLY A 392 18.98 -25.98 4.38
CA GLY A 392 19.43 -27.05 5.28
C GLY A 392 20.74 -27.72 4.87
N ARG A 393 21.20 -27.54 3.61
CA ARG A 393 22.52 -27.97 3.12
C ARG A 393 23.57 -26.85 3.20
N GLY A 394 23.23 -25.69 3.78
CA GLY A 394 24.08 -24.50 3.85
C GLY A 394 24.13 -23.66 2.57
N VAL A 395 23.32 -23.97 1.55
CA VAL A 395 23.31 -23.24 0.28
C VAL A 395 22.61 -21.89 0.47
N LYS A 396 23.36 -20.81 0.21
CA LYS A 396 22.87 -19.43 0.24
C LYS A 396 22.23 -19.03 -1.08
N GLY A 397 21.32 -18.06 -1.04
CA GLY A 397 20.77 -17.48 -2.25
C GLY A 397 19.99 -16.19 -2.02
N TYR A 398 19.30 -15.73 -3.05
CA TYR A 398 18.46 -14.53 -2.98
C TYR A 398 17.11 -14.77 -3.66
N ILE A 399 16.03 -14.26 -3.07
CA ILE A 399 14.65 -14.41 -3.56
C ILE A 399 14.15 -13.07 -4.11
N ILE A 400 13.74 -13.05 -5.38
CA ILE A 400 12.87 -12.02 -5.95
C ILE A 400 11.45 -12.60 -5.94
N TYR A 401 10.52 -11.94 -5.26
CA TYR A 401 9.13 -12.41 -5.13
C TYR A 401 8.18 -11.32 -5.61
N ASP A 402 7.49 -11.54 -6.73
CA ASP A 402 6.67 -10.53 -7.42
C ASP A 402 5.16 -10.81 -7.23
N VAL A 403 4.50 -9.94 -6.46
CA VAL A 403 3.12 -10.10 -6.01
C VAL A 403 2.14 -9.53 -7.05
N SER A 404 1.53 -10.43 -7.81
CA SER A 404 0.66 -10.14 -8.95
C SER A 404 -0.80 -9.87 -8.58
N MET A 405 -1.37 -10.69 -7.69
CA MET A 405 -2.80 -10.71 -7.36
C MET A 405 -3.05 -10.67 -5.85
N LYS A 406 -4.29 -10.38 -5.50
CA LYS A 406 -4.78 -10.40 -4.12
C LYS A 406 -4.80 -11.86 -3.65
N SER A 407 -4.13 -12.14 -2.53
CA SER A 407 -3.75 -13.47 -1.98
C SER A 407 -2.44 -14.11 -2.47
N ASP A 408 -1.67 -13.48 -3.35
CA ASP A 408 -0.30 -13.92 -3.69
C ASP A 408 0.73 -13.50 -2.60
N GLU A 409 0.36 -13.57 -1.31
CA GLU A 409 1.25 -13.12 -0.22
C GLU A 409 2.45 -14.07 -0.05
N PRO A 410 3.68 -13.56 0.19
CA PRO A 410 4.82 -14.41 0.52
C PRO A 410 4.58 -15.21 1.80
N SER A 411 4.92 -16.51 1.77
CA SER A 411 4.79 -17.37 2.96
C SER A 411 5.62 -16.84 4.14
N THR A 412 5.08 -16.96 5.35
CA THR A 412 5.73 -16.53 6.61
C THR A 412 7.06 -17.24 6.89
N GLY A 413 7.30 -18.40 6.27
CA GLY A 413 8.59 -19.09 6.31
C GLY A 413 9.72 -18.42 5.51
N LEU A 414 9.44 -17.39 4.71
CA LEU A 414 10.43 -16.75 3.84
C LEU A 414 11.09 -15.48 4.41
N PRO A 415 12.34 -15.17 4.02
CA PRO A 415 13.30 -16.08 3.40
C PRO A 415 13.74 -17.18 4.37
N CYS A 416 14.09 -18.33 3.78
CA CYS A 416 14.79 -19.42 4.45
C CYS A 416 16.13 -18.96 5.06
N ARG A 417 16.67 -19.72 6.02
CA ARG A 417 17.96 -19.39 6.66
C ARG A 417 19.07 -19.26 5.62
N GLY A 418 19.87 -18.20 5.68
CA GLY A 418 20.94 -17.98 4.71
C GLY A 418 20.48 -17.47 3.34
N TRP A 419 19.22 -17.05 3.19
CA TRP A 419 18.71 -16.42 1.96
C TRP A 419 18.35 -14.95 2.18
N GLY A 420 18.67 -14.09 1.19
CA GLY A 420 18.14 -12.72 1.11
C GLY A 420 16.82 -12.67 0.34
N MET A 421 16.05 -11.58 0.48
CA MET A 421 14.74 -11.47 -0.19
C MET A 421 14.28 -10.03 -0.42
N ILE A 422 13.71 -9.81 -1.61
CA ILE A 422 12.94 -8.61 -1.97
C ILE A 422 11.55 -9.00 -2.50
N VAL A 423 10.52 -8.32 -1.97
CA VAL A 423 9.13 -8.47 -2.41
C VAL A 423 8.75 -7.30 -3.31
N VAL A 424 8.43 -7.55 -4.58
CA VAL A 424 7.96 -6.54 -5.55
C VAL A 424 6.43 -6.48 -5.48
N THR A 425 5.86 -5.30 -5.22
CA THR A 425 4.42 -5.20 -4.91
C THR A 425 3.81 -3.82 -5.23
N SER A 426 2.47 -3.76 -5.31
CA SER A 426 1.73 -2.50 -5.21
C SER A 426 1.68 -1.98 -3.75
N PRO A 427 1.23 -0.74 -3.49
CA PRO A 427 1.14 -0.15 -2.14
C PRO A 427 0.07 -0.75 -1.22
N ASN A 428 -0.62 -1.81 -1.66
CA ASN A 428 -1.56 -2.52 -0.81
C ASN A 428 -0.78 -3.32 0.25
N THR A 429 -0.84 -2.91 1.51
CA THR A 429 -0.19 -3.61 2.63
C THR A 429 -0.67 -5.06 2.77
N LYS A 430 -1.91 -5.35 2.37
CA LYS A 430 -2.51 -6.69 2.30
C LYS A 430 -1.93 -7.59 1.18
N ASN A 431 -0.81 -7.19 0.57
CA ASN A 431 0.01 -8.02 -0.33
C ASN A 431 1.20 -8.69 0.40
N TYR A 432 1.49 -8.28 1.63
CA TYR A 432 2.62 -8.79 2.42
C TYR A 432 2.39 -8.73 3.94
N TYR A 433 1.18 -8.39 4.38
CA TYR A 433 0.84 -8.18 5.79
C TYR A 433 1.13 -9.40 6.67
N HIS A 434 0.86 -10.61 6.16
CA HIS A 434 1.12 -11.84 6.90
C HIS A 434 2.62 -12.12 7.02
N TRP A 435 3.38 -11.89 5.94
CA TRP A 435 4.84 -12.04 5.89
C TRP A 435 5.57 -11.13 6.90
N THR A 436 5.06 -9.92 7.14
CA THR A 436 5.74 -8.91 7.98
C THR A 436 5.51 -9.05 9.49
N LYS A 437 4.66 -9.98 9.96
CA LYS A 437 4.30 -10.09 11.39
C LYS A 437 5.46 -10.43 12.34
N MET A 438 6.57 -10.97 11.83
CA MET A 438 7.74 -11.36 12.63
C MET A 438 8.87 -10.32 12.65
N ALA A 439 8.94 -9.45 11.64
CA ALA A 439 9.90 -8.35 11.55
C ALA A 439 9.48 -7.40 10.42
N GLU A 440 9.51 -6.08 10.64
CA GLU A 440 9.28 -5.13 9.55
C GLU A 440 10.43 -5.17 8.53
N PRO A 441 10.14 -5.30 7.22
CA PRO A 441 11.11 -5.23 6.15
C PRO A 441 11.43 -3.77 5.81
N GLU A 442 12.63 -3.53 5.28
CA GLU A 442 13.00 -2.21 4.77
C GLU A 442 12.20 -1.90 3.49
N LYS A 443 11.64 -0.69 3.41
CA LYS A 443 10.73 -0.27 2.34
C LYS A 443 11.52 0.54 1.33
N ILE A 444 11.64 0.02 0.10
CA ILE A 444 12.18 0.74 -1.05
C ILE A 444 10.99 1.27 -1.83
N ILE A 445 10.76 2.58 -1.80
CA ILE A 445 9.73 3.20 -2.64
C ILE A 445 10.34 3.46 -4.02
N ILE A 446 9.67 3.08 -5.10
CA ILE A 446 10.10 3.37 -6.49
C ILE A 446 9.12 4.30 -7.19
N ASN A 447 9.65 5.40 -7.72
CA ASN A 447 8.88 6.38 -8.49
C ASN A 447 8.41 5.82 -9.85
N CYS A 448 7.38 6.46 -10.41
CA CYS A 448 7.08 6.31 -11.83
C CYS A 448 8.22 6.91 -12.70
N PRO A 449 8.44 6.40 -13.92
CA PRO A 449 9.43 6.98 -14.84
C PRO A 449 9.09 8.44 -15.22
N GLU A 450 10.15 9.23 -15.42
CA GLU A 450 10.06 10.65 -15.79
C GLU A 450 9.77 10.85 -17.29
N GLU A 451 9.51 12.09 -17.71
CA GLU A 451 9.28 12.41 -19.13
C GLU A 451 10.46 11.96 -20.01
N ASN A 452 11.68 12.22 -19.56
CA ASN A 452 12.90 11.84 -20.27
C ASN A 452 13.14 10.32 -20.31
N ASP A 453 12.77 9.59 -19.26
CA ASP A 453 12.85 8.11 -19.25
C ASP A 453 11.97 7.53 -20.36
N VAL A 454 10.70 7.95 -20.43
CA VAL A 454 9.75 7.44 -21.43
C VAL A 454 10.14 7.90 -22.83
N LYS A 455 10.63 9.13 -22.99
CA LYS A 455 11.18 9.63 -24.27
C LYS A 455 12.34 8.75 -24.76
N ALA A 456 13.25 8.37 -23.88
CA ALA A 456 14.34 7.44 -24.20
C ALA A 456 13.83 6.03 -24.56
N MET A 457 12.78 5.53 -23.88
CA MET A 457 12.12 4.26 -24.25
C MET A 457 11.52 4.33 -25.65
N CYS A 458 10.80 5.41 -26.00
CA CYS A 458 10.25 5.61 -27.35
C CYS A 458 11.33 5.64 -28.44
N ILE A 459 12.48 6.27 -28.16
CA ILE A 459 13.62 6.32 -29.08
C ILE A 459 14.21 4.92 -29.30
N TRP A 460 14.38 4.14 -28.23
CA TRP A 460 14.83 2.75 -28.31
C TRP A 460 13.85 1.85 -29.06
N MET A 461 12.54 1.96 -28.79
CA MET A 461 11.49 1.22 -29.51
C MET A 461 11.51 1.51 -31.01
N LYS A 462 11.74 2.77 -31.41
CA LYS A 462 11.93 3.15 -32.83
C LYS A 462 13.23 2.57 -33.39
N HIS A 463 14.36 2.68 -32.68
CA HIS A 463 15.65 2.12 -33.10
C HIS A 463 15.55 0.63 -33.43
N ASN A 464 14.94 -0.16 -32.54
CA ASN A 464 14.78 -1.60 -32.71
C ASN A 464 13.58 -2.00 -33.58
N ARG A 465 12.88 -1.05 -34.21
CA ARG A 465 11.69 -1.28 -35.06
C ARG A 465 10.57 -2.07 -34.35
N ARG A 466 10.36 -1.82 -33.05
CA ARG A 466 9.35 -2.48 -32.20
C ARG A 466 8.11 -1.61 -31.94
N LEU A 467 7.85 -0.63 -32.80
CA LEU A 467 6.57 0.08 -32.81
C LEU A 467 5.48 -0.86 -33.36
N PRO A 468 4.25 -0.87 -32.78
CA PRO A 468 3.10 -1.56 -33.36
C PRO A 468 2.87 -1.15 -34.82
N GLU A 469 2.42 -2.07 -35.68
CA GLU A 469 2.27 -1.81 -37.13
C GLU A 469 1.34 -0.64 -37.45
N GLU A 470 0.31 -0.42 -36.62
CA GLU A 470 -0.58 0.75 -36.68
C GLU A 470 0.16 2.06 -36.38
N GLU A 471 1.05 2.06 -35.38
CA GLU A 471 1.79 3.25 -34.95
C GLU A 471 3.00 3.54 -35.86
N ALA A 472 3.58 2.50 -36.47
CA ALA A 472 4.69 2.62 -37.43
C ALA A 472 4.31 3.33 -38.74
N LYS A 473 3.02 3.31 -39.12
CA LYS A 473 2.49 4.06 -40.28
C LYS A 473 2.50 5.57 -40.07
N GLU A 474 2.49 6.02 -38.81
CA GLU A 474 2.54 7.43 -38.43
C GLU A 474 3.83 7.74 -37.63
N GLU A 475 4.99 7.47 -38.23
CA GLU A 475 6.33 7.76 -37.67
C GLU A 475 6.55 9.24 -37.25
N ALA A 476 5.69 10.15 -37.70
CA ALA A 476 5.74 11.57 -37.41
C ALA A 476 5.36 11.88 -35.95
N ASP A 477 6.35 11.72 -35.07
CA ASP A 477 6.32 12.07 -33.64
C ASP A 477 5.50 11.11 -32.75
N TYR A 478 5.88 9.82 -32.77
CA TYR A 478 5.43 8.81 -31.80
C TYR A 478 5.57 9.28 -30.35
N TRP A 479 6.66 10.01 -30.04
CA TRP A 479 6.90 10.55 -28.72
C TRP A 479 5.78 11.51 -28.28
N LYS A 480 5.33 12.43 -29.13
CA LYS A 480 4.18 13.31 -28.86
C LYS A 480 2.88 12.55 -28.64
N LYS A 481 2.63 11.42 -29.32
CA LYS A 481 1.50 10.53 -29.00
C LYS A 481 1.61 10.00 -27.57
N VAL A 482 2.77 9.41 -27.22
CA VAL A 482 3.02 8.85 -25.87
C VAL A 482 2.96 9.94 -24.79
N LYS A 483 3.51 11.13 -25.01
CA LYS A 483 3.39 12.29 -24.11
C LYS A 483 1.94 12.75 -23.94
N GLY A 484 1.14 12.74 -25.01
CA GLY A 484 -0.30 12.96 -24.94
C GLY A 484 -1.03 11.93 -24.07
N ARG A 485 -0.68 10.64 -24.23
CA ARG A 485 -1.20 9.54 -23.40
C ARG A 485 -0.74 9.66 -21.93
N MET A 486 0.50 10.06 -21.66
CA MET A 486 0.99 10.35 -20.30
C MET A 486 0.21 11.50 -19.63
N ASN A 487 -0.14 12.55 -20.38
CA ASN A 487 -0.98 13.64 -19.87
C ASN A 487 -2.42 13.18 -19.57
N LYS A 488 -2.95 12.19 -20.32
CA LYS A 488 -4.25 11.53 -20.07
C LYS A 488 -4.19 10.59 -18.85
N VAL A 489 -3.39 9.52 -18.88
CA VAL A 489 -3.45 8.38 -17.93
C VAL A 489 -2.22 8.21 -17.03
N GLY A 490 -1.25 9.12 -17.11
CA GLY A 490 -0.04 9.15 -16.30
C GLY A 490 1.12 8.32 -16.88
N PRO A 491 2.32 8.37 -16.26
CA PRO A 491 3.53 7.64 -16.68
C PRO A 491 3.46 6.13 -16.41
N ILE A 492 2.40 5.46 -16.87
CA ILE A 492 2.13 4.04 -16.60
C ILE A 492 2.43 3.21 -17.86
N LEU A 493 3.63 2.61 -17.89
CA LEU A 493 4.18 1.91 -19.06
C LEU A 493 3.25 0.86 -19.67
N ARG A 494 2.47 0.14 -18.84
CA ARG A 494 1.44 -0.84 -19.29
C ARG A 494 0.40 -0.26 -20.26
N PHE A 495 0.13 1.04 -20.20
CA PHE A 495 -0.96 1.69 -20.94
C PHE A 495 -0.46 2.67 -22.01
N ILE A 496 0.58 3.48 -21.73
CA ILE A 496 0.94 4.60 -22.61
C ILE A 496 1.52 4.20 -23.98
N PHE A 497 2.11 3.02 -24.12
CA PHE A 497 2.73 2.57 -25.38
C PHE A 497 1.74 1.95 -26.38
N ASN A 498 0.43 1.93 -26.10
CA ASN A 498 -0.58 1.35 -27.00
C ASN A 498 -1.91 2.11 -26.84
N GLU A 499 -2.55 2.48 -27.95
CA GLU A 499 -3.76 3.33 -27.93
C GLU A 499 -4.94 2.67 -27.20
N GLU A 500 -5.29 1.43 -27.53
CA GLU A 500 -6.41 0.68 -26.93
C GLU A 500 -6.23 0.50 -25.42
N LYS A 501 -5.04 0.09 -24.98
CA LYS A 501 -4.67 -0.06 -23.56
C LYS A 501 -4.73 1.30 -22.84
N CYS A 502 -4.40 2.41 -23.51
CA CYS A 502 -4.51 3.76 -22.97
C CYS A 502 -5.97 4.20 -22.82
N ASP A 503 -6.79 4.10 -23.86
CA ASP A 503 -8.17 4.60 -23.83
C ASP A 503 -9.10 3.72 -23.00
N ALA A 504 -8.87 2.40 -22.93
CA ALA A 504 -9.51 1.54 -21.94
C ALA A 504 -9.20 2.01 -20.50
N ARG A 505 -7.95 2.37 -20.22
CA ARG A 505 -7.55 2.94 -18.92
C ARG A 505 -8.12 4.34 -18.70
N PHE A 506 -8.26 5.16 -19.74
CA PHE A 506 -8.92 6.46 -19.65
C PHE A 506 -10.37 6.29 -19.19
N ASN A 507 -11.12 5.39 -19.82
CA ASN A 507 -12.51 5.11 -19.47
C ASN A 507 -12.65 4.52 -18.06
N GLU A 508 -11.69 3.69 -17.61
CA GLU A 508 -11.63 3.25 -16.21
C GLU A 508 -11.48 4.42 -15.22
N CYS A 509 -10.64 5.40 -15.55
CA CYS A 509 -10.36 6.56 -14.72
C CYS A 509 -11.51 7.60 -14.77
N GLU A 510 -12.17 7.79 -15.92
CA GLU A 510 -13.34 8.65 -16.04
C GLU A 510 -14.53 8.09 -15.24
N GLY A 511 -14.84 6.80 -15.40
CA GLY A 511 -15.87 6.13 -14.60
C GLY A 511 -15.56 6.16 -13.09
N ALA A 512 -14.27 6.15 -12.73
CA ALA A 512 -13.80 6.37 -11.36
C ALA A 512 -14.08 7.79 -10.85
N VAL A 513 -13.76 8.85 -11.59
CA VAL A 513 -14.09 10.24 -11.21
C VAL A 513 -15.60 10.46 -11.10
N ASN A 514 -16.37 9.93 -12.06
CA ASN A 514 -17.83 10.05 -12.05
C ASN A 514 -18.49 9.30 -10.88
N SER A 515 -17.81 8.29 -10.33
CA SER A 515 -18.24 7.56 -9.12
C SER A 515 -17.90 8.28 -7.80
N ILE A 516 -17.26 9.45 -7.82
CA ILE A 516 -17.05 10.26 -6.62
C ILE A 516 -18.41 10.84 -6.17
N ALA A 517 -18.79 10.55 -4.93
CA ALA A 517 -19.91 11.17 -4.23
C ALA A 517 -19.48 11.53 -2.81
N GLY A 518 -20.12 12.51 -2.16
CA GLY A 518 -19.81 12.93 -0.79
C GLY A 518 -19.71 11.78 0.23
N SER A 519 -20.56 10.76 0.12
CA SER A 519 -20.53 9.56 0.97
C SER A 519 -19.30 8.65 0.78
N MET A 520 -18.57 8.79 -0.34
CA MET A 520 -17.38 7.99 -0.66
C MET A 520 -16.06 8.73 -0.36
N LEU A 521 -16.10 9.99 0.06
CA LEU A 521 -14.90 10.82 0.31
C LEU A 521 -13.90 10.17 1.28
N GLN A 522 -14.39 9.42 2.27
CA GLN A 522 -13.55 8.66 3.20
C GLN A 522 -12.57 7.69 2.51
N TYR A 523 -12.92 7.13 1.34
CA TYR A 523 -12.07 6.22 0.57
C TYR A 523 -11.01 6.94 -0.28
N TYR A 524 -11.12 8.25 -0.45
CA TYR A 524 -10.14 9.09 -1.13
C TYR A 524 -9.11 9.72 -0.17
N THR A 525 -9.26 9.51 1.15
CA THR A 525 -8.28 9.94 2.18
C THR A 525 -6.88 9.28 2.05
N GLY A 526 -6.73 8.32 1.13
CA GLY A 526 -5.41 7.83 0.70
C GLY A 526 -4.60 8.86 -0.11
N ILE A 527 -5.25 9.82 -0.77
CA ILE A 527 -4.59 10.92 -1.48
C ILE A 527 -3.91 11.83 -0.44
N GLY A 528 -2.65 12.20 -0.68
CA GLY A 528 -1.87 13.00 0.27
C GLY A 528 -1.48 12.27 1.55
N THR A 529 -1.63 10.94 1.60
CA THR A 529 -1.14 10.13 2.72
C THR A 529 -0.36 8.92 2.23
N GLY A 530 0.54 8.41 3.08
CA GLY A 530 1.22 7.12 2.90
C GLY A 530 0.42 5.93 3.42
N LYS A 531 -0.92 6.06 3.48
CA LYS A 531 -1.81 4.94 3.79
C LYS A 531 -2.06 4.13 2.52
N SER A 532 -2.11 2.81 2.64
CA SER A 532 -2.46 1.94 1.52
C SER A 532 -3.87 2.24 1.01
N CYS A 533 -3.99 2.62 -0.26
CA CYS A 533 -5.27 2.72 -0.95
C CYS A 533 -5.98 1.36 -0.94
N ASP A 534 -7.02 1.23 -0.13
CA ASP A 534 -7.62 -0.07 0.16
C ASP A 534 -8.34 -0.63 -1.08
N GLY A 535 -7.85 -1.76 -1.59
CA GLY A 535 -8.05 -2.25 -2.97
C GLY A 535 -9.46 -2.73 -3.34
N ASN A 536 -10.48 -2.36 -2.56
CA ASN A 536 -11.89 -2.49 -2.91
C ASN A 536 -12.47 -1.17 -3.48
N HIS A 537 -11.75 -0.05 -3.36
CA HIS A 537 -12.24 1.27 -3.74
C HIS A 537 -11.46 1.90 -4.89
N VAL A 538 -12.06 2.97 -5.41
CA VAL A 538 -11.75 3.63 -6.68
C VAL A 538 -10.32 4.19 -6.78
N SER A 539 -9.68 4.45 -5.64
CA SER A 539 -8.41 5.18 -5.52
C SER A 539 -7.28 4.65 -6.41
N HIS A 540 -7.06 3.33 -6.52
CA HIS A 540 -5.97 2.77 -7.36
C HIS A 540 -6.13 3.04 -8.88
N LYS A 541 -7.29 3.52 -9.33
CA LYS A 541 -7.50 4.00 -10.70
C LYS A 541 -6.98 5.42 -10.90
N LEU A 542 -7.12 6.27 -9.88
CA LEU A 542 -6.84 7.71 -9.95
C LEU A 542 -5.51 8.14 -9.34
N VAL A 543 -4.81 7.26 -8.61
CA VAL A 543 -3.54 7.60 -7.95
C VAL A 543 -2.31 6.90 -8.53
N LYS A 544 -1.14 7.55 -8.34
CA LYS A 544 0.20 6.98 -8.44
C LYS A 544 0.97 7.18 -7.14
N VAL A 545 1.99 6.36 -6.94
CA VAL A 545 2.99 6.49 -5.87
C VAL A 545 3.97 7.58 -6.24
N VAL A 546 4.31 8.44 -5.27
CA VAL A 546 5.57 9.19 -5.25
C VAL A 546 6.34 8.92 -3.97
N ARG A 547 7.65 8.80 -4.10
CA ARG A 547 8.63 8.74 -3.02
C ARG A 547 8.79 10.12 -2.42
N VAL A 548 8.59 10.23 -1.11
CA VAL A 548 8.83 11.46 -0.32
C VAL A 548 9.79 11.14 0.82
N ARG A 549 10.61 12.12 1.21
CA ARG A 549 11.45 12.03 2.40
C ARG A 549 10.95 12.97 3.46
N LYS A 550 10.84 12.47 4.69
CA LYS A 550 10.61 13.27 5.89
C LYS A 550 11.53 12.79 6.99
N ASP A 551 12.20 13.70 7.69
CA ASP A 551 13.12 13.39 8.81
C ASP A 551 14.15 12.28 8.48
N ASN A 552 14.70 12.34 7.25
CA ASN A 552 15.60 11.34 6.64
C ASN A 552 15.04 9.93 6.40
N ILE A 553 13.74 9.71 6.60
CA ILE A 553 13.04 8.45 6.31
C ILE A 553 12.36 8.54 4.93
N GLU A 554 12.59 7.53 4.07
CA GLU A 554 11.80 7.36 2.84
C GLU A 554 10.39 6.85 3.19
N SER A 555 9.39 7.50 2.61
CA SER A 555 7.99 7.08 2.65
C SER A 555 7.33 7.35 1.30
N HIS A 556 6.04 7.04 1.17
CA HIS A 556 5.30 7.32 -0.04
C HIS A 556 4.09 8.20 0.24
N LEU A 557 3.66 8.97 -0.77
CA LEU A 557 2.32 9.51 -0.85
C LEU A 557 1.62 8.90 -2.07
N ASN A 558 0.30 8.74 -1.98
CA ASN A 558 -0.53 8.57 -3.16
C ASN A 558 -0.93 9.97 -3.67
N ILE A 559 -0.59 10.28 -4.91
CA ILE A 559 -0.96 11.54 -5.58
C ILE A 559 -1.71 11.24 -6.87
N LEU A 560 -2.32 12.24 -7.50
CA LEU A 560 -3.16 12.03 -8.67
C LEU A 560 -2.34 11.60 -9.91
N ILE A 561 -2.91 10.67 -10.68
CA ILE A 561 -2.15 9.85 -11.66
C ILE A 561 -1.61 10.68 -12.83
N SER A 562 -2.38 11.65 -13.33
CA SER A 562 -2.08 12.49 -14.49
C SER A 562 -2.60 13.92 -14.30
N PRO A 563 -2.03 14.93 -14.98
CA PRO A 563 -2.54 16.31 -14.92
C PRO A 563 -3.97 16.47 -15.45
N HIS A 564 -4.46 15.56 -16.31
CA HIS A 564 -5.86 15.55 -16.72
C HIS A 564 -6.78 15.08 -15.58
N PHE A 565 -6.56 13.85 -15.07
CA PHE A 565 -7.42 13.32 -14.00
C PHE A 565 -7.24 14.06 -12.68
N GLU A 566 -6.13 14.76 -12.47
CA GLU A 566 -5.97 15.68 -11.36
C GLU A 566 -7.00 16.81 -11.40
N ARG A 567 -7.12 17.52 -12.53
CA ARG A 567 -8.15 18.58 -12.71
C ARG A 567 -9.56 18.03 -12.53
N GLU A 568 -9.89 16.93 -13.20
CA GLU A 568 -11.24 16.34 -13.10
C GLU A 568 -11.57 15.86 -11.68
N THR A 569 -10.63 15.15 -11.04
CA THR A 569 -10.81 14.63 -9.68
C THR A 569 -10.93 15.76 -8.66
N LEU A 570 -10.04 16.77 -8.71
CA LEU A 570 -10.08 17.89 -7.77
C LEU A 570 -11.29 18.80 -8.02
N ALA A 571 -11.69 19.05 -9.27
CA ALA A 571 -12.91 19.81 -9.58
C ALA A 571 -14.19 19.07 -9.16
N LYS A 572 -14.21 17.72 -9.21
CA LYS A 572 -15.29 16.91 -8.66
C LYS A 572 -15.26 16.93 -7.12
N MET A 573 -14.11 16.71 -6.48
CA MET A 573 -13.96 16.77 -5.03
C MET A 573 -14.34 18.14 -4.44
N LYS A 574 -13.96 19.26 -5.06
CA LYS A 574 -14.31 20.63 -4.64
C LYS A 574 -15.83 20.89 -4.62
N ARG A 575 -16.64 20.09 -5.32
CA ARG A 575 -18.11 20.14 -5.31
C ARG A 575 -18.75 19.24 -4.25
N GLU A 576 -18.08 18.16 -3.84
CA GLU A 576 -18.59 17.13 -2.93
C GLU A 576 -18.09 17.31 -1.48
N MET A 577 -16.91 17.90 -1.29
CA MET A 577 -16.25 18.12 0.00
C MET A 577 -16.69 19.44 0.66
N LYS A 578 -16.58 19.53 1.99
CA LYS A 578 -16.60 20.84 2.66
C LYS A 578 -15.34 21.61 2.24
N ARG A 579 -15.47 22.94 2.08
CA ARG A 579 -14.37 23.81 1.63
C ARG A 579 -13.06 23.57 2.40
N MET A 580 -13.09 23.57 3.73
CA MET A 580 -11.89 23.38 4.55
C MET A 580 -11.26 21.98 4.41
N ASP A 581 -12.07 20.93 4.18
CA ASP A 581 -11.56 19.57 3.95
C ASP A 581 -10.87 19.47 2.58
N PHE A 582 -11.39 20.18 1.57
CA PHE A 582 -10.78 20.26 0.24
C PHE A 582 -9.48 21.09 0.25
N THR A 583 -9.47 22.26 0.89
CA THR A 583 -8.27 23.07 1.03
C THR A 583 -7.20 22.33 1.86
N TYR A 584 -7.58 21.59 2.92
CA TYR A 584 -6.66 20.70 3.64
C TYR A 584 -6.05 19.62 2.72
N LEU A 585 -6.87 18.99 1.86
CA LEU A 585 -6.39 18.00 0.90
C LEU A 585 -5.38 18.62 -0.08
N VAL A 586 -5.67 19.76 -0.69
CA VAL A 586 -4.74 20.39 -1.64
C VAL A 586 -3.44 20.83 -0.96
N LEU A 587 -3.50 21.38 0.25
CA LEU A 587 -2.30 21.73 1.02
C LEU A 587 -1.48 20.52 1.49
N SER A 588 -2.04 19.29 1.54
CA SER A 588 -1.30 18.08 1.91
C SER A 588 -0.54 17.42 0.75
N ILE A 589 -0.80 17.87 -0.48
CA ILE A 589 -0.10 17.47 -1.71
C ILE A 589 0.54 18.67 -2.44
N TRP A 590 0.94 19.70 -1.69
CA TRP A 590 1.50 20.97 -2.20
C TRP A 590 2.47 20.80 -3.37
N ASP A 591 3.48 19.95 -3.24
CA ASP A 591 4.54 19.76 -4.26
C ASP A 591 4.11 18.88 -5.46
N TYR A 592 2.86 18.42 -5.46
CA TYR A 592 2.31 17.43 -6.39
C TYR A 592 0.96 17.85 -7.00
N VAL A 593 0.59 19.12 -6.85
CA VAL A 593 -0.59 19.75 -7.46
C VAL A 593 -0.17 20.74 -8.55
N ILE A 594 -0.95 20.82 -9.62
CA ILE A 594 -0.85 21.83 -10.66
C ILE A 594 -0.83 23.22 -10.00
N PRO A 595 0.20 24.07 -10.23
CA PRO A 595 0.36 25.34 -9.53
C PRO A 595 -0.90 26.19 -9.46
N GLN A 596 -1.64 26.31 -10.57
CA GLN A 596 -2.92 27.04 -10.64
C GLN A 596 -3.97 26.59 -9.60
N ILE A 597 -4.06 25.30 -9.28
CA ILE A 597 -5.00 24.78 -8.25
C ILE A 597 -4.45 25.05 -6.85
N LEU A 598 -3.12 24.95 -6.69
CA LEU A 598 -2.43 25.23 -5.44
C LEU A 598 -2.51 26.72 -5.06
N GLU A 599 -2.25 27.62 -6.00
CA GLU A 599 -2.42 29.07 -5.88
C GLU A 599 -3.87 29.42 -5.45
N ASP A 600 -4.87 28.87 -6.15
CA ASP A 600 -6.29 29.07 -5.84
C ASP A 600 -6.66 28.68 -4.40
N GLU A 601 -6.24 27.49 -3.95
CA GLU A 601 -6.59 26.96 -2.63
C GLU A 601 -5.72 27.53 -1.50
N ALA A 602 -4.43 27.76 -1.74
CA ALA A 602 -3.56 28.41 -0.77
C ALA A 602 -4.04 29.84 -0.49
N LEU A 603 -4.46 30.61 -1.51
CA LEU A 603 -5.08 31.91 -1.31
C LEU A 603 -6.44 31.82 -0.62
N ASP A 604 -7.26 30.81 -0.90
CA ASP A 604 -8.51 30.59 -0.18
C ASP A 604 -8.30 30.18 1.29
N ALA A 605 -7.18 29.54 1.63
CA ALA A 605 -6.80 29.26 3.01
C ALA A 605 -6.57 30.54 3.84
N PHE A 606 -6.05 31.62 3.24
CA PHE A 606 -5.93 32.93 3.93
C PHE A 606 -7.29 33.51 4.35
N LEU A 607 -8.42 33.07 3.77
CA LEU A 607 -9.74 33.52 4.20
C LEU A 607 -10.22 32.85 5.50
N ASN A 608 -9.52 31.82 5.99
CA ASN A 608 -9.82 31.15 7.26
C ASN A 608 -9.07 31.82 8.42
N GLU A 609 -9.81 32.22 9.48
CA GLU A 609 -9.23 32.95 10.61
C GLU A 609 -8.26 32.10 11.46
N ASP A 610 -8.53 30.80 11.62
CA ASP A 610 -7.67 29.89 12.39
C ASP A 610 -6.34 29.64 11.64
N PHE A 611 -6.39 29.47 10.32
CA PHE A 611 -5.20 29.42 9.45
C PHE A 611 -4.42 30.73 9.50
N LEU A 612 -5.07 31.90 9.39
CA LEU A 612 -4.43 33.20 9.58
C LEU A 612 -3.70 33.30 10.93
N ARG A 613 -4.36 32.85 12.02
CA ARG A 613 -3.78 32.86 13.37
C ARG A 613 -2.55 31.97 13.46
N ALA A 614 -2.58 30.79 12.84
CA ALA A 614 -1.44 29.88 12.76
C ALA A 614 -0.27 30.48 11.96
N ILE A 615 -0.49 30.90 10.71
CA ILE A 615 0.60 31.41 9.84
C ILE A 615 1.22 32.70 10.38
N ARG A 616 0.45 33.55 11.08
CA ARG A 616 0.94 34.77 11.73
C ARG A 616 2.11 34.53 12.67
N THR A 617 2.18 33.38 13.34
CA THR A 617 3.33 33.05 14.20
C THR A 617 4.62 32.84 13.39
N LYS A 618 4.48 32.29 12.17
CA LYS A 618 5.55 31.74 11.30
C LYS A 618 6.14 32.71 10.28
N ILE A 619 5.66 33.95 10.21
CA ILE A 619 6.17 34.95 9.25
C ILE A 619 7.56 35.45 9.67
N GLU A 620 8.56 35.32 8.81
CA GLU A 620 9.95 35.71 9.11
C GLU A 620 10.54 36.64 8.04
N GLU A 621 11.25 37.69 8.46
CA GLU A 621 11.81 38.73 7.57
C GLU A 621 13.05 38.23 6.80
N LEU A 622 13.00 38.30 5.47
CA LEU A 622 14.14 38.03 4.57
C LEU A 622 15.05 39.27 4.53
N LYS A 623 15.93 39.37 5.52
CA LYS A 623 16.77 40.55 5.77
C LYS A 623 17.76 40.84 4.64
N LEU A 624 17.77 42.10 4.19
CA LEU A 624 18.78 42.65 3.29
C LEU A 624 19.98 43.16 4.09
N THR A 625 21.18 42.64 3.80
CA THR A 625 22.44 43.05 4.44
C THR A 625 22.67 44.56 4.31
N GLY A 626 22.82 45.25 5.44
CA GLY A 626 23.09 46.69 5.50
C GLY A 626 21.85 47.60 5.65
N ARG A 627 20.61 47.07 5.53
CA ARG A 627 19.39 47.86 5.83
C ARG A 627 19.26 48.07 7.34
N ARG A 628 19.11 49.33 7.79
CA ARG A 628 18.79 49.65 9.20
C ARG A 628 17.28 49.69 9.41
N GLY A 629 16.82 48.99 10.45
CA GLY A 629 15.40 48.84 10.78
C GLY A 629 14.82 47.54 10.22
N SER A 630 14.25 46.73 11.10
CA SER A 630 13.36 45.61 10.74
C SER A 630 11.94 46.11 10.64
N HIS A 631 11.20 45.73 9.60
CA HIS A 631 9.79 46.07 9.46
C HIS A 631 8.90 44.92 9.94
N THR A 632 7.91 45.21 10.77
CA THR A 632 6.92 44.21 11.21
C THR A 632 5.92 44.01 10.08
N CYS A 633 5.85 42.80 9.52
CA CYS A 633 4.86 42.45 8.49
C CYS A 633 3.45 42.83 8.95
N ALA A 634 2.67 43.50 8.10
CA ALA A 634 1.31 43.96 8.41
C ALA A 634 0.36 42.82 8.81
N LEU A 635 0.59 41.59 8.33
CA LEU A 635 -0.12 40.39 8.81
C LEU A 635 0.14 40.10 10.29
N LYS A 636 1.37 40.30 10.78
CA LYS A 636 1.76 40.14 12.19
C LYS A 636 1.26 41.30 13.04
N GLU A 637 1.42 42.54 12.57
CA GLU A 637 1.02 43.74 13.32
C GLU A 637 -0.50 43.79 13.54
N HIS A 638 -1.28 43.59 12.49
CA HIS A 638 -2.75 43.56 12.56
C HIS A 638 -3.27 42.14 12.81
N SER A 639 -2.77 41.51 13.87
CA SER A 639 -3.09 40.12 14.25
C SER A 639 -4.57 39.88 14.55
N ASN A 640 -5.32 40.93 14.87
CA ASN A 640 -6.76 40.92 15.16
C ASN A 640 -7.67 41.15 13.92
N LYS A 641 -7.11 41.27 12.71
CA LYS A 641 -7.89 41.43 11.46
C LYS A 641 -8.07 40.09 10.74
N SER A 642 -9.11 40.01 9.94
CA SER A 642 -9.39 38.94 8.97
C SER A 642 -9.80 39.58 7.63
N PHE A 643 -9.79 38.80 6.55
CA PHE A 643 -10.28 39.29 5.25
C PHE A 643 -11.80 39.35 5.23
N THR A 644 -12.34 40.44 4.71
CA THR A 644 -13.80 40.65 4.61
C THR A 644 -14.41 39.86 3.46
N ARG A 645 -13.70 39.78 2.32
CA ARG A 645 -14.02 38.93 1.17
C ARG A 645 -12.79 38.69 0.28
N LYS A 646 -12.93 37.76 -0.67
CA LYS A 646 -12.06 37.65 -1.85
C LYS A 646 -12.71 38.37 -3.03
N GLU A 647 -11.93 39.15 -3.77
CA GLU A 647 -12.34 39.86 -4.98
C GLU A 647 -11.55 39.31 -6.17
N VAL A 648 -12.23 38.97 -7.27
CA VAL A 648 -11.61 38.29 -8.42
C VAL A 648 -11.42 39.27 -9.57
N LEU A 649 -10.17 39.53 -9.94
CA LEU A 649 -9.80 40.54 -10.93
C LEU A 649 -9.74 39.95 -12.36
N PRO A 650 -10.62 40.38 -13.28
CA PRO A 650 -10.71 39.82 -14.62
C PRO A 650 -9.54 40.28 -15.50
N GLU A 651 -8.95 39.37 -16.29
CA GLU A 651 -7.73 39.57 -17.08
C GLU A 651 -7.65 40.88 -17.88
N ASN A 652 -8.79 41.38 -18.35
CA ASN A 652 -8.93 42.69 -18.99
C ASN A 652 -10.07 43.48 -18.28
N PRO A 653 -9.76 44.45 -17.39
CA PRO A 653 -10.76 45.17 -16.62
C PRO A 653 -11.47 46.26 -17.45
N SER A 654 -12.76 46.05 -17.75
CA SER A 654 -13.59 47.04 -18.46
C SER A 654 -13.81 48.34 -17.69
N ASN A 655 -13.62 48.33 -16.36
CA ASN A 655 -13.77 49.48 -15.47
C ASN A 655 -12.75 49.40 -14.32
N ARG A 656 -12.20 50.56 -13.93
CA ARG A 656 -11.39 50.66 -12.71
C ARG A 656 -12.27 50.61 -11.46
N ILE A 657 -11.84 49.83 -10.46
CA ILE A 657 -12.49 49.75 -9.14
C ILE A 657 -11.81 50.67 -8.11
N ALA A 658 -12.45 50.87 -6.96
CA ALA A 658 -11.82 51.51 -5.81
C ALA A 658 -10.89 50.50 -5.08
N ILE A 659 -9.93 51.02 -4.32
CA ILE A 659 -9.13 50.21 -3.39
C ILE A 659 -9.90 50.06 -2.08
N GLU A 660 -10.14 48.81 -1.68
CA GLU A 660 -10.67 48.43 -0.37
C GLU A 660 -9.57 47.73 0.43
N TYR A 661 -9.55 47.96 1.74
CA TYR A 661 -8.55 47.40 2.65
C TYR A 661 -9.07 46.11 3.29
N TRP A 662 -8.19 45.16 3.56
CA TRP A 662 -8.54 43.82 4.05
C TRP A 662 -9.53 43.06 3.13
N VAL A 663 -9.50 43.36 1.83
CA VAL A 663 -10.05 42.54 0.75
C VAL A 663 -8.90 41.80 0.08
N LEU A 664 -9.03 40.48 -0.08
CA LEU A 664 -8.03 39.67 -0.78
C LEU A 664 -8.31 39.69 -2.28
N TYR A 665 -7.48 40.40 -3.04
CA TYR A 665 -7.58 40.47 -4.50
C TYR A 665 -6.84 39.29 -5.14
N LYS A 666 -7.53 38.58 -6.04
CA LYS A 666 -6.97 37.47 -6.81
C LYS A 666 -7.12 37.73 -8.32
N PRO A 667 -6.02 37.86 -9.08
CA PRO A 667 -6.04 37.82 -10.55
C PRO A 667 -6.66 36.53 -11.12
N VAL A 668 -7.31 36.64 -12.28
CA VAL A 668 -7.70 35.49 -13.11
C VAL A 668 -6.55 35.01 -14.01
N ALA A 669 -5.63 35.91 -14.37
CA ALA A 669 -4.54 35.61 -15.29
C ALA A 669 -3.50 34.66 -14.66
N HIS A 670 -3.35 33.46 -15.22
CA HIS A 670 -2.44 32.40 -14.72
C HIS A 670 -0.94 32.72 -14.75
N ASN A 671 -0.54 33.84 -15.33
CA ASN A 671 0.83 34.36 -15.29
C ASN A 671 0.79 35.84 -14.88
N PHE A 672 0.01 36.17 -13.84
CA PHE A 672 -0.02 37.54 -13.32
C PHE A 672 1.39 37.92 -12.84
N PRO A 673 1.91 39.10 -13.20
CA PRO A 673 3.26 39.48 -12.82
C PRO A 673 3.40 39.57 -11.31
N LEU A 674 4.56 39.14 -10.82
CA LEU A 674 5.08 39.32 -9.47
C LEU A 674 4.41 38.55 -8.32
N VAL A 675 3.07 38.42 -8.29
CA VAL A 675 2.32 37.84 -7.16
C VAL A 675 1.03 37.14 -7.62
N ASP A 676 0.59 36.12 -6.88
CA ASP A 676 -0.59 35.32 -7.21
C ASP A 676 -1.87 35.86 -6.55
N GLY A 677 -1.71 36.65 -5.48
CA GLY A 677 -2.77 37.40 -4.83
C GLY A 677 -2.18 38.54 -3.99
N PHE A 678 -3.00 39.52 -3.62
CA PHE A 678 -2.54 40.66 -2.83
C PHE A 678 -3.69 41.35 -2.07
N PHE A 679 -3.36 42.19 -1.10
CA PHE A 679 -4.32 43.02 -0.38
C PHE A 679 -3.71 44.35 0.07
N PHE A 680 -4.56 45.27 0.52
CA PHE A 680 -4.16 46.58 1.03
C PHE A 680 -4.48 46.73 2.52
N VAL A 681 -3.64 47.50 3.21
CA VAL A 681 -3.78 47.86 4.62
C VAL A 681 -3.80 49.38 4.77
N ASP A 682 -4.79 49.89 5.49
CA ASP A 682 -4.95 51.34 5.78
C ASP A 682 -4.06 51.73 6.97
N SER A 683 -2.76 51.74 6.73
CA SER A 683 -1.70 52.13 7.66
C SER A 683 -1.07 53.47 7.26
N ASN A 684 -0.15 54.01 8.07
CA ASN A 684 0.62 55.20 7.72
C ASN A 684 2.14 54.95 7.88
N PRO A 685 2.90 54.77 6.78
CA PRO A 685 2.46 54.75 5.39
C PRO A 685 1.58 53.55 5.05
N LYS A 686 0.78 53.66 3.99
CA LYS A 686 -0.10 52.59 3.51
C LYS A 686 0.72 51.43 2.96
N ILE A 687 0.21 50.21 3.14
CA ILE A 687 0.92 48.99 2.75
C ILE A 687 0.09 48.22 1.70
N MET A 688 0.77 47.76 0.65
CA MET A 688 0.31 46.65 -0.20
C MET A 688 1.06 45.39 0.23
N VAL A 689 0.33 44.32 0.53
CA VAL A 689 0.92 43.01 0.83
C VAL A 689 0.62 42.08 -0.33
N GLY A 690 1.67 41.65 -1.03
CA GLY A 690 1.63 40.59 -2.04
C GLY A 690 1.88 39.22 -1.42
N LEU A 691 1.13 38.22 -1.88
CA LEU A 691 1.29 36.81 -1.54
C LEU A 691 1.86 36.09 -2.76
N GLN A 692 2.95 35.34 -2.58
CA GLN A 692 3.61 34.61 -3.64
C GLN A 692 3.82 33.15 -3.25
N ILE A 693 3.01 32.25 -3.81
CA ILE A 693 2.99 30.82 -3.56
C ILE A 693 4.16 30.18 -4.33
N THR A 694 5.03 29.43 -3.65
CA THR A 694 6.15 28.78 -4.34
C THR A 694 6.68 27.53 -3.66
N THR A 695 7.26 26.64 -4.47
CA THR A 695 8.09 25.49 -4.06
C THR A 695 9.59 25.79 -4.20
N ALA A 696 9.97 26.90 -4.86
CA ALA A 696 11.36 27.22 -5.15
C ALA A 696 12.08 27.82 -3.93
N GLY A 697 13.29 27.32 -3.64
CA GLY A 697 14.13 27.83 -2.54
C GLY A 697 14.78 29.20 -2.79
N GLU A 698 14.66 29.73 -4.01
CA GLU A 698 15.04 31.09 -4.44
C GLU A 698 13.99 31.57 -5.46
N HIS A 699 13.57 32.83 -5.37
CA HIS A 699 12.57 33.42 -6.26
C HIS A 699 12.91 34.87 -6.61
N HIS A 700 14.05 35.05 -7.27
CA HIS A 700 14.45 36.32 -7.85
C HIS A 700 13.43 36.84 -8.88
N THR A 701 13.41 38.16 -9.10
CA THR A 701 12.55 38.83 -10.09
C THR A 701 13.37 39.76 -10.99
N ILE A 702 12.75 40.27 -12.05
CA ILE A 702 13.36 41.20 -13.01
C ILE A 702 12.56 42.51 -13.06
N PRO A 703 13.21 43.67 -13.34
CA PRO A 703 12.55 44.97 -13.32
C PRO A 703 11.31 45.06 -14.23
N SER A 704 11.35 44.43 -15.41
CA SER A 704 10.22 44.39 -16.33
C SER A 704 8.97 43.71 -15.75
N THR A 705 9.13 42.69 -14.89
CA THR A 705 8.01 42.02 -14.20
C THR A 705 7.40 42.95 -13.15
N VAL A 706 8.23 43.69 -12.41
CA VAL A 706 7.75 44.69 -11.43
C VAL A 706 7.04 45.85 -12.14
N ASN A 707 7.57 46.32 -13.28
CA ASN A 707 6.91 47.35 -14.08
C ASN A 707 5.54 46.87 -14.60
N LEU A 708 5.49 45.69 -15.22
CA LEU A 708 4.26 45.10 -15.75
C LEU A 708 3.20 44.94 -14.64
N PHE A 709 3.60 44.56 -13.42
CA PHE A 709 2.70 44.59 -12.26
C PHE A 709 2.17 46.00 -11.97
N THR A 710 3.03 47.03 -11.90
CA THR A 710 2.55 48.41 -11.65
C THR A 710 1.64 48.95 -12.76
N GLU A 711 1.83 48.52 -14.00
CA GLU A 711 0.99 48.86 -15.16
C GLU A 711 -0.39 48.19 -15.05
N ARG A 712 -0.43 46.87 -14.85
CA ARG A 712 -1.68 46.12 -14.60
C ARG A 712 -2.45 46.71 -13.42
N MET A 713 -1.79 47.05 -12.32
CA MET A 713 -2.43 47.70 -11.17
C MET A 713 -3.02 49.09 -11.50
N ALA A 714 -2.46 49.81 -12.49
CA ALA A 714 -3.06 51.02 -13.05
C ALA A 714 -4.26 50.77 -13.99
N GLU A 715 -4.44 49.55 -14.51
CA GLU A 715 -5.63 49.14 -15.25
C GLU A 715 -6.78 48.82 -14.29
N TYR A 716 -6.51 48.15 -13.17
CA TYR A 716 -7.53 47.76 -12.19
C TYR A 716 -7.99 48.91 -11.27
N PHE A 717 -7.09 49.75 -10.74
CA PHE A 717 -7.42 50.61 -9.59
C PHE A 717 -7.48 52.11 -9.90
N LYS A 718 -8.55 52.77 -9.45
CA LYS A 718 -8.70 54.23 -9.47
C LYS A 718 -7.61 54.87 -8.59
N GLY A 719 -6.88 55.85 -9.14
CA GLY A 719 -5.88 56.62 -8.40
C GLY A 719 -4.53 55.92 -8.14
N TRP A 720 -4.31 54.69 -8.65
CA TRP A 720 -3.11 53.88 -8.37
C TRP A 720 -1.79 54.66 -8.50
N LYS A 721 -1.58 55.35 -9.64
CA LYS A 721 -0.35 56.13 -9.93
C LYS A 721 -0.04 57.27 -8.95
N THR A 722 -1.03 57.68 -8.14
CA THR A 722 -0.86 58.67 -7.06
C THR A 722 -0.61 57.98 -5.73
N LEU A 723 -1.35 56.90 -5.45
CA LEU A 723 -1.27 56.16 -4.18
C LEU A 723 0.05 55.40 -4.01
N SER A 724 0.52 54.73 -5.07
CA SER A 724 1.70 53.84 -5.03
C SER A 724 3.01 54.56 -4.67
N ARG A 725 3.11 55.87 -4.97
CA ARG A 725 4.30 56.71 -4.71
C ARG A 725 4.72 56.75 -3.24
N ASN A 726 3.74 56.72 -2.34
CA ASN A 726 3.94 56.84 -0.89
C ASN A 726 3.62 55.53 -0.14
N MET A 727 3.46 54.43 -0.88
CA MET A 727 3.06 53.12 -0.36
C MET A 727 4.29 52.26 -0.10
N LEU A 728 4.31 51.55 1.03
CA LEU A 728 5.26 50.46 1.26
C LEU A 728 4.70 49.17 0.67
N TRP A 729 5.60 48.30 0.22
CA TRP A 729 5.24 46.99 -0.31
C TRP A 729 5.80 45.91 0.60
N GLU A 730 5.00 44.88 0.87
CA GLU A 730 5.45 43.64 1.51
C GLU A 730 5.23 42.50 0.53
N ILE A 731 6.20 41.59 0.39
CA ILE A 731 6.05 40.35 -0.38
C ILE A 731 6.23 39.18 0.58
N ALA A 732 5.17 38.40 0.78
CA ALA A 732 5.17 37.20 1.59
C ALA A 732 5.27 35.96 0.68
N TYR A 733 6.45 35.35 0.64
CA TYR A 733 6.71 34.09 -0.03
C TYR A 733 6.13 32.95 0.81
N VAL A 734 5.04 32.34 0.32
CA VAL A 734 4.32 31.24 0.98
C VAL A 734 4.88 29.92 0.43
N GLN A 735 5.47 29.12 1.31
CA GLN A 735 6.08 27.83 0.97
C GLN A 735 5.52 26.73 1.88
N HIS A 736 5.42 25.49 1.40
CA HIS A 736 5.20 24.36 2.31
C HIS A 736 6.36 24.24 3.32
N LYS A 737 6.04 23.97 4.59
CA LYS A 737 7.01 23.96 5.71
C LYS A 737 8.19 22.98 5.53
N ASP A 738 7.96 21.90 4.77
CA ASP A 738 8.94 20.83 4.57
C ASP A 738 9.85 21.10 3.33
N ASN A 739 9.60 22.17 2.55
CA ASN A 739 10.43 22.57 1.41
C ASN A 739 11.71 23.30 1.82
N LYS A 740 12.72 23.34 0.92
CA LYS A 740 13.95 24.13 1.12
C LYS A 740 13.55 25.60 1.33
N PRO A 741 13.75 26.16 2.55
CA PRO A 741 13.21 27.47 2.86
C PRO A 741 14.05 28.57 2.21
N LEU A 742 13.38 29.63 1.75
CA LEU A 742 14.03 30.87 1.36
C LEU A 742 14.84 31.42 2.55
N THR A 743 16.15 31.58 2.42
CA THR A 743 17.03 32.10 3.49
C THR A 743 17.59 33.48 3.22
N GLY A 744 17.65 33.90 1.94
CA GLY A 744 18.16 35.20 1.52
C GLY A 744 17.07 36.15 1.00
N TRP A 745 17.39 37.43 0.97
CA TRP A 745 16.61 38.45 0.27
C TRP A 745 16.61 38.20 -1.24
N GLN A 746 15.44 38.29 -1.87
CA GLN A 746 15.24 38.01 -3.29
C GLN A 746 15.47 39.26 -4.13
N ARG A 747 16.46 39.20 -5.03
CA ARG A 747 16.85 40.36 -5.85
C ARG A 747 15.83 40.65 -6.95
N CYS A 748 15.65 41.94 -7.23
CA CYS A 748 15.16 42.44 -8.51
C CYS A 748 16.36 42.94 -9.31
N GLY A 749 16.56 42.41 -10.52
CA GLY A 749 17.64 42.83 -11.43
C GLY A 749 17.87 41.79 -12.52
N PRO A 750 18.41 42.19 -13.68
CA PRO A 750 18.63 41.28 -14.82
C PRO A 750 19.61 40.14 -14.50
N ALA A 751 19.72 39.19 -15.44
CA ALA A 751 20.72 38.12 -15.38
C ALA A 751 22.15 38.63 -15.62
N ASN A 752 22.32 39.81 -16.24
CA ASN A 752 23.60 40.48 -16.45
C ASN A 752 23.45 41.98 -16.09
N PRO A 753 24.09 42.48 -15.01
CA PRO A 753 23.91 43.85 -14.54
C PRO A 753 24.54 44.91 -15.45
N ASN A 754 25.42 44.52 -16.39
CA ASN A 754 26.13 45.47 -17.24
C ASN A 754 25.25 46.16 -18.31
N ASN A 755 23.98 45.74 -18.45
CA ASN A 755 23.05 46.23 -19.48
C ASN A 755 21.80 46.95 -18.90
N GLU A 756 21.79 47.32 -17.62
CA GLU A 756 20.63 47.99 -16.99
C GLU A 756 20.38 49.40 -17.56
N THR A 757 19.15 49.64 -18.02
CA THR A 757 18.64 50.99 -18.31
C THR A 757 18.35 51.76 -17.02
N ASP A 758 18.25 53.09 -17.09
CA ASP A 758 18.06 53.90 -15.87
C ASP A 758 16.68 53.71 -15.21
N ALA A 759 15.65 53.36 -15.99
CA ALA A 759 14.35 52.96 -15.46
C ALA A 759 14.41 51.61 -14.70
N GLU A 760 15.22 50.67 -15.17
CA GLU A 760 15.44 49.39 -14.48
C GLU A 760 16.21 49.59 -13.17
N LYS A 761 17.15 50.54 -13.13
CA LYS A 761 17.86 50.95 -11.89
C LYS A 761 16.92 51.60 -10.89
N GLU A 762 15.99 52.45 -11.33
CA GLU A 762 14.97 53.04 -10.46
C GLU A 762 14.06 51.96 -9.85
N ILE A 763 13.63 50.98 -10.64
CA ILE A 763 12.84 49.83 -10.17
C ILE A 763 13.65 48.93 -9.20
N ALA A 764 14.94 48.69 -9.47
CA ALA A 764 15.81 47.92 -8.58
C ALA A 764 16.07 48.67 -7.25
N ALA A 765 16.23 49.99 -7.28
CA ALA A 765 16.33 50.84 -6.10
C ALA A 765 15.04 50.83 -5.28
N PHE A 766 13.87 50.99 -5.93
CA PHE A 766 12.56 50.85 -5.29
C PHE A 766 12.42 49.48 -4.60
N TRP A 767 12.79 48.39 -5.30
CA TRP A 767 12.74 47.04 -4.74
C TRP A 767 13.67 46.85 -3.53
N LYS A 768 14.80 47.55 -3.50
CA LYS A 768 15.76 47.52 -2.39
C LYS A 768 15.32 48.36 -1.17
N GLU A 769 14.64 49.49 -1.41
CA GLU A 769 14.36 50.49 -0.37
C GLU A 769 12.91 50.51 0.14
N LYS A 770 11.94 50.16 -0.70
CA LYS A 770 10.49 50.28 -0.41
C LYS A 770 9.76 48.94 -0.27
N VAL A 771 10.35 47.85 -0.77
CA VAL A 771 9.82 46.50 -0.61
C VAL A 771 10.45 45.84 0.63
N TYR A 772 9.63 45.26 1.48
CA TYR A 772 10.01 44.32 2.53
C TYR A 772 9.60 42.91 2.11
N GLN A 773 10.35 41.90 2.56
CA GLN A 773 10.17 40.53 2.11
C GLN A 773 10.10 39.60 3.30
N TYR A 774 9.21 38.62 3.24
CA TYR A 774 8.97 37.66 4.29
C TYR A 774 8.83 36.26 3.72
N ARG A 775 9.25 35.25 4.47
CA ARG A 775 8.92 33.85 4.23
C ARG A 775 7.80 33.41 5.18
N VAL A 776 6.92 32.53 4.71
CA VAL A 776 5.82 31.96 5.48
C VAL A 776 5.76 30.46 5.22
N GLY A 777 6.22 29.65 6.18
CA GLY A 777 6.16 28.18 6.11
C GLY A 777 4.78 27.67 6.52
N VAL A 778 3.99 27.16 5.58
CA VAL A 778 2.61 26.70 5.80
C VAL A 778 2.48 25.18 5.68
N SER A 779 1.40 24.62 6.21
CA SER A 779 1.06 23.21 6.03
C SER A 779 -0.43 22.95 6.22
N ALA A 780 -0.93 21.83 5.72
CA ALA A 780 -2.34 21.45 5.85
C ALA A 780 -2.83 21.49 7.31
N ASP A 781 -2.01 21.07 8.28
CA ASP A 781 -2.36 21.02 9.71
C ASP A 781 -2.69 22.41 10.30
N ASP A 782 -2.23 23.50 9.68
CA ASP A 782 -2.51 24.87 10.12
C ASP A 782 -3.99 25.27 9.94
N ILE A 783 -4.75 24.53 9.13
CA ILE A 783 -6.22 24.64 9.04
C ILE A 783 -6.94 24.07 10.28
N LYS A 784 -6.30 23.16 11.03
CA LYS A 784 -6.97 22.32 12.05
C LYS A 784 -6.80 22.78 13.51
N GLN A 785 -6.23 23.96 13.77
CA GLN A 785 -5.91 24.42 15.13
C GLN A 785 -7.12 24.89 15.96
N ARG A 786 -8.07 23.98 16.23
CA ARG A 786 -9.18 24.20 17.19
C ARG A 786 -9.85 22.90 17.68
N VAL A 787 -9.10 22.06 18.39
CA VAL A 787 -9.64 20.90 19.14
C VAL A 787 -9.00 20.75 20.53
N SER A 788 -7.67 20.87 20.62
CA SER A 788 -6.87 20.55 21.82
C SER A 788 -6.93 21.60 22.95
N SER A 789 -8.11 22.11 23.29
CA SER A 789 -8.30 23.09 24.38
C SER A 789 -9.70 23.04 25.04
N VAL A 790 -10.39 21.90 24.99
CA VAL A 790 -11.70 21.71 25.63
C VAL A 790 -11.82 20.35 26.36
N GLU A 791 -11.07 19.32 25.95
CA GLU A 791 -11.17 17.97 26.53
C GLU A 791 -10.34 17.73 27.79
N ASN A 792 -9.49 18.67 28.23
CA ASN A 792 -8.66 18.51 29.44
C ASN A 792 -9.34 18.97 30.74
N ASP A 793 -10.40 19.78 30.67
CA ASP A 793 -11.07 20.36 31.86
C ASP A 793 -12.23 19.47 32.41
N GLN A 794 -12.28 18.18 32.04
CA GLN A 794 -13.29 17.21 32.51
C GLN A 794 -12.71 15.93 33.13
N GLN A 795 -11.44 15.90 33.54
CA GLN A 795 -10.84 14.72 34.20
C GLN A 795 -10.37 14.91 35.65
N ASP A 796 -10.46 16.13 36.23
CA ASP A 796 -10.01 16.42 37.60
C ASP A 796 -11.14 16.63 38.64
N THR A 797 -12.37 16.13 38.37
CA THR A 797 -13.47 16.14 39.36
C THR A 797 -14.23 14.82 39.44
N SER A 798 -13.55 13.70 39.72
CA SER A 798 -14.19 12.56 40.39
C SER A 798 -13.20 11.62 41.11
N THR A 799 -13.63 11.14 42.29
CA THR A 799 -13.00 10.15 43.18
C THR A 799 -11.66 10.49 43.87
N ASN A 800 -11.77 10.67 45.19
CA ASN A 800 -10.76 10.70 46.26
C ASN A 800 -9.86 11.95 46.34
#